data_AF-A0A8H6ST75-F1
#
_entry.id   AF-A0A8H6ST75-F1
#
_cell.length_a   1.000
_cell.length_b   1.000
_cell.length_c   1.000
_cell.angle_alpha   90.00
_cell.angle_beta   90.00
_cell.angle_gamma   90.00
#
_symmetry.space_group_name_H-M   'P 1'
#
loop_
_entity.id
_entity.type
_entity.pdbx_description
1 polymer ?
#
loop_
_entity_poly.entity_id
_entity_poly.type
_entity_poly.pdbx_seq_one_letter_code
_entity_poly.pdbx_strand_id
1 'polypeptide(L)'
;MQDLLRTAEKQLELVWGRVSEAEKHCDDQAVEIQYLKKSIWALQGREKRYDELKQQSDVHTKEEIRSIMRILISCGCKQGWVGEVVQSVAAVFGINLDRALSRRTVGRILLESLVMGRMQMGFELQQNQDVTMSSDSTSRRKLNYQAHHLHMKAALGTDGEGNIVFSDKPVKWFAGVFSTTDHSTATSHAAWMNLYNETMSTYNASPLGKRTGALNLRLMCRRLRGMCGDHANNEKALSEEMKKTKYEELLSKMGEKRLRELDGQIEEIEGLMRQWTEKKIADAGGQRKWDKLTASDRATRDLATTTAMIQSLGVQELAEVDDSERHLLTVWVWTGCCMHKDQNSFKGGNTAMTAHWKILGIDGPIPLANKENAKAIRKILHPERGDAEVTAEDLKKLEDVAFGGAKLTALAGAIFNNAIDKRGQGDAHQLFLEYHLELDRVKRFPQTNNTRFGSHGDAAVELLTHLETYRQCGRISKKNVYDGLHDPPTLTELAVLAVYHILITVPYMRIVRQDSHVALNAIDLGPLHRDIRDHCQLLIENPDLILDFDEQLYPLATFDGREPANLTVLSQIKALSEMGTLPYLEAMLVTFLEGAMATWIRFSSEFAPGGIIDGLSEDEKARIWLPATNDHNEGALGSYVVWARNNATGALHTFNGLAMAQRNNVDAFAQNFLTKEDHHYILAAARQLDQDGLERRRRAMQKEYNAAMVVEKQQTQAKKVAREDEITAQLNSTPFIKSVQDIYRPEMTRARLDDQLEKMRRRWNTDKKNPRMFMPKVSHIPLHIDKQEALAAAFPLHEALLREDEEAGGLFGVPLRALSESDTDMDEDFWDQEDQEMEEPDGLV
;
A
#
# COMPACT_ATOMS: atom_id res chain seq x y z
N MET A 1 -31.04 -38.64 -9.79
CA MET A 1 -30.04 -39.68 -10.18
C MET A 1 -30.14 -40.91 -9.28
N GLN A 2 -30.22 -40.77 -7.95
CA GLN A 2 -30.66 -41.88 -7.07
C GLN A 2 -32.05 -42.43 -7.45
N ASP A 3 -32.96 -41.57 -7.92
CA ASP A 3 -34.27 -42.02 -8.44
C ASP A 3 -34.15 -42.86 -9.72
N LEU A 4 -33.15 -42.63 -10.57
CA LEU A 4 -32.89 -43.46 -11.76
C LEU A 4 -32.38 -44.86 -11.36
N LEU A 5 -31.64 -44.97 -10.25
CA LEU A 5 -31.16 -46.23 -9.68
C LEU A 5 -32.29 -47.05 -9.05
N ARG A 6 -33.14 -46.41 -8.23
CA ARG A 6 -34.35 -47.08 -7.70
C ARG A 6 -35.28 -47.55 -8.82
N THR A 7 -35.32 -46.79 -9.93
CA THR A 7 -36.07 -47.19 -11.12
C THR A 7 -35.41 -48.37 -11.85
N ALA A 8 -34.08 -48.38 -11.96
CA ALA A 8 -33.32 -49.47 -12.58
C ALA A 8 -33.36 -50.77 -11.75
N GLU A 9 -33.25 -50.70 -10.42
CA GLU A 9 -33.38 -51.84 -9.49
C GLU A 9 -34.78 -52.45 -9.58
N LYS A 10 -35.84 -51.61 -9.53
CA LYS A 10 -37.21 -52.07 -9.75
C LYS A 10 -37.40 -52.71 -11.11
N GLN A 11 -36.79 -52.18 -12.16
CA GLN A 11 -36.85 -52.78 -13.49
C GLN A 11 -36.09 -54.11 -13.56
N LEU A 12 -34.95 -54.24 -12.86
CA LEU A 12 -34.18 -55.48 -12.75
C LEU A 12 -34.98 -56.58 -12.03
N GLU A 13 -35.66 -56.26 -10.93
CA GLU A 13 -36.57 -57.19 -10.26
C GLU A 13 -37.72 -57.63 -11.17
N LEU A 14 -38.31 -56.68 -11.90
CA LEU A 14 -39.44 -56.95 -12.81
C LEU A 14 -39.02 -57.85 -13.99
N VAL A 15 -37.82 -57.64 -14.51
CA VAL A 15 -37.24 -58.46 -15.59
C VAL A 15 -36.85 -59.85 -15.08
N TRP A 16 -36.28 -59.97 -13.87
CA TRP A 16 -35.98 -61.27 -13.24
C TRP A 16 -37.23 -62.09 -12.95
N GLY A 17 -38.32 -61.43 -12.51
CA GLY A 17 -39.62 -62.06 -12.35
C GLY A 17 -40.15 -62.64 -13.66
N ARG A 18 -40.06 -61.87 -14.76
CA ARG A 18 -40.48 -62.33 -16.10
C ARG A 18 -39.64 -63.47 -16.66
N VAL A 19 -38.32 -63.47 -16.42
CA VAL A 19 -37.45 -64.59 -16.81
C VAL A 19 -37.83 -65.86 -16.04
N SER A 20 -38.08 -65.75 -14.73
CA SER A 20 -38.47 -66.90 -13.90
C SER A 20 -39.84 -67.47 -14.26
N GLU A 21 -40.73 -66.64 -14.81
CA GLU A 21 -42.06 -67.04 -15.27
C GLU A 21 -42.01 -67.67 -16.68
N ALA A 22 -41.18 -67.11 -17.57
CA ALA A 22 -40.93 -67.65 -18.91
C ALA A 22 -40.17 -69.00 -18.87
N GLU A 23 -39.24 -69.19 -17.93
CA GLU A 23 -38.53 -70.45 -17.74
C GLU A 23 -39.44 -71.60 -17.24
N LYS A 24 -40.66 -71.31 -16.77
CA LYS A 24 -41.63 -72.34 -16.34
C LYS A 24 -42.49 -72.92 -17.48
N HIS A 25 -42.50 -72.30 -18.66
CA HIS A 25 -43.28 -72.75 -19.82
C HIS A 25 -42.35 -73.17 -20.95
N CYS A 26 -42.16 -74.48 -21.11
CA CYS A 26 -41.23 -75.08 -22.07
C CYS A 26 -41.86 -75.14 -23.47
N ASP A 27 -41.36 -74.30 -24.39
CA ASP A 27 -40.81 -74.69 -25.71
C ASP A 27 -40.85 -73.57 -26.77
N ASP A 28 -41.60 -72.48 -26.56
CA ASP A 28 -41.69 -71.37 -27.56
C ASP A 28 -41.10 -70.02 -27.12
N GLN A 29 -40.53 -69.89 -25.91
CA GLN A 29 -40.06 -68.59 -25.36
C GLN A 29 -38.53 -68.41 -25.34
N ALA A 30 -37.76 -69.26 -26.04
CA ALA A 30 -36.30 -69.21 -26.02
C ALA A 30 -35.71 -67.85 -26.46
N VAL A 31 -36.35 -67.17 -27.43
CA VAL A 31 -35.90 -65.86 -27.94
C VAL A 31 -36.12 -64.75 -26.92
N GLU A 32 -37.24 -64.78 -26.19
CA GLU A 32 -37.58 -63.77 -25.18
C GLU A 32 -36.67 -63.89 -23.95
N ILE A 33 -36.40 -65.12 -23.50
CA ILE A 33 -35.43 -65.40 -22.42
C ILE A 33 -34.03 -64.90 -22.80
N GLN A 34 -33.59 -65.09 -24.05
CA GLN A 34 -32.27 -64.63 -24.51
C GLN A 34 -32.17 -63.10 -24.57
N TYR A 35 -33.26 -62.41 -24.94
CA TYR A 35 -33.34 -60.94 -24.94
C TYR A 35 -33.34 -60.36 -23.53
N LEU A 36 -34.08 -60.98 -22.59
CA LEU A 36 -34.10 -60.58 -21.19
C LEU A 36 -32.75 -60.84 -20.51
N LYS A 37 -32.07 -61.95 -20.79
CA LYS A 37 -30.70 -62.23 -20.31
C LYS A 37 -29.68 -61.21 -20.81
N LYS A 38 -29.76 -60.77 -22.07
CA LYS A 38 -28.94 -59.65 -22.60
C LYS A 38 -29.22 -58.33 -21.87
N SER A 39 -30.48 -58.06 -21.53
CA SER A 39 -30.88 -56.84 -20.82
C SER A 39 -30.40 -56.84 -19.36
N ILE A 40 -30.48 -57.98 -18.66
CA ILE A 40 -29.89 -58.17 -17.33
C ILE A 40 -28.38 -57.95 -17.38
N TRP A 41 -27.68 -58.56 -18.34
CA TRP A 41 -26.24 -58.40 -18.50
C TRP A 41 -25.84 -56.93 -18.76
N ALA A 42 -26.60 -56.21 -19.58
CA ALA A 42 -26.37 -54.77 -19.82
C ALA A 42 -26.63 -53.90 -18.58
N LEU A 43 -27.58 -54.26 -17.72
CA LEU A 43 -27.87 -53.56 -16.47
C LEU A 43 -26.84 -53.86 -15.38
N GLN A 44 -26.45 -55.12 -15.21
CA GLN A 44 -25.35 -55.52 -14.32
C GLN A 44 -24.00 -54.90 -14.75
N GLY A 45 -23.76 -54.78 -16.06
CA GLY A 45 -22.59 -54.06 -16.57
C GLY A 45 -22.60 -52.56 -16.27
N ARG A 46 -23.78 -51.94 -16.12
CA ARG A 46 -23.92 -50.53 -15.68
C ARG A 46 -23.72 -50.38 -14.17
N GLU A 47 -24.22 -51.33 -13.38
CA GLU A 47 -24.04 -51.38 -11.92
C GLU A 47 -22.56 -51.60 -11.55
N LYS A 48 -21.88 -52.55 -12.19
CA LYS A 48 -20.44 -52.79 -11.98
C LYS A 48 -19.58 -51.59 -12.38
N ARG A 49 -19.92 -50.94 -13.49
CA ARG A 49 -19.26 -49.68 -13.93
C ARG A 49 -19.53 -48.52 -12.96
N TYR A 50 -20.68 -48.53 -12.27
CA TYR A 50 -21.00 -47.57 -11.22
C TYR A 50 -20.18 -47.84 -9.95
N ASP A 51 -20.03 -49.09 -9.53
CA ASP A 51 -19.19 -49.45 -8.37
C ASP A 51 -17.70 -49.15 -8.62
N GLU A 52 -17.21 -49.38 -9.85
CA GLU A 52 -15.86 -48.97 -10.29
C GLU A 52 -15.72 -47.44 -10.30
N LEU A 53 -16.71 -46.70 -10.82
CA LEU A 53 -16.73 -45.23 -10.78
C LEU A 53 -16.86 -44.69 -9.35
N LYS A 54 -17.54 -45.41 -8.45
CA LYS A 54 -17.72 -45.06 -7.04
C LYS A 54 -16.41 -45.24 -6.29
N GLN A 55 -15.73 -46.38 -6.46
CA GLN A 55 -14.38 -46.61 -5.92
C GLN A 55 -13.34 -45.62 -6.47
N GLN A 56 -13.40 -45.27 -7.76
CA GLN A 56 -12.53 -44.25 -8.37
C GLN A 56 -12.88 -42.82 -7.93
N SER A 57 -14.17 -42.52 -7.73
CA SER A 57 -14.59 -41.23 -7.16
C SER A 57 -14.12 -41.07 -5.71
N ASP A 58 -14.08 -42.17 -4.96
CA ASP A 58 -13.71 -42.21 -3.54
C ASP A 58 -12.24 -41.82 -3.33
N VAL A 59 -11.34 -42.16 -4.26
CA VAL A 59 -9.93 -41.79 -4.20
C VAL A 59 -9.73 -40.28 -4.38
N HIS A 60 -10.47 -39.62 -5.27
CA HIS A 60 -10.32 -38.18 -5.51
C HIS A 60 -11.15 -37.28 -4.57
N THR A 61 -12.03 -37.87 -3.77
CA THR A 61 -12.78 -37.19 -2.69
C THR A 61 -12.09 -37.29 -1.33
N LYS A 62 -11.06 -38.14 -1.18
CA LYS A 62 -10.27 -38.23 0.06
C LYS A 62 -9.51 -36.94 0.34
N GLU A 63 -9.69 -36.41 1.54
CA GLU A 63 -9.12 -35.13 1.96
C GLU A 63 -7.58 -35.13 1.92
N GLU A 64 -6.94 -36.26 2.20
CA GLU A 64 -5.50 -36.43 2.13
C GLU A 64 -4.98 -36.20 0.70
N ILE A 65 -5.72 -36.69 -0.29
CA ILE A 65 -5.36 -36.53 -1.70
C ILE A 65 -5.58 -35.08 -2.15
N ARG A 66 -6.63 -34.42 -1.67
CA ARG A 66 -6.87 -32.98 -1.91
C ARG A 66 -5.78 -32.12 -1.28
N SER A 67 -5.33 -32.48 -0.08
CA SER A 67 -4.23 -31.83 0.64
C SER A 67 -2.92 -31.92 -0.15
N ILE A 68 -2.56 -33.12 -0.64
CA ILE A 68 -1.40 -33.31 -1.53
C ILE A 68 -1.51 -32.41 -2.77
N MET A 69 -2.69 -32.28 -3.37
CA MET A 69 -2.88 -31.42 -4.53
C MET A 69 -2.68 -29.94 -4.21
N ARG A 70 -3.15 -29.47 -3.05
CA ARG A 70 -2.86 -28.10 -2.59
C ARG A 70 -1.36 -27.88 -2.43
N ILE A 71 -0.64 -28.83 -1.83
CA ILE A 71 0.82 -28.79 -1.68
C ILE A 71 1.50 -28.72 -3.06
N LEU A 72 1.11 -29.57 -4.02
CA LEU A 72 1.69 -29.56 -5.37
C LEU A 72 1.53 -28.20 -6.06
N ILE A 73 0.36 -27.58 -5.96
CA ILE A 73 0.12 -26.24 -6.54
C ILE A 73 0.97 -25.19 -5.80
N SER A 74 1.04 -25.28 -4.47
CA SER A 74 1.89 -24.44 -3.63
C SER A 74 3.38 -24.56 -3.98
N CYS A 75 3.85 -25.73 -4.42
CA CYS A 75 5.21 -25.92 -4.92
C CYS A 75 5.41 -25.46 -6.37
N GLY A 76 4.42 -24.83 -7.00
CA GLY A 76 4.52 -24.28 -8.35
C GLY A 76 4.04 -25.22 -9.47
N CYS A 77 3.42 -26.37 -9.13
CA CYS A 77 2.84 -27.24 -10.15
C CYS A 77 1.66 -26.55 -10.84
N LYS A 78 1.68 -26.49 -12.18
CA LYS A 78 0.57 -25.93 -12.96
C LYS A 78 -0.68 -26.77 -12.75
N GLN A 79 -1.83 -26.13 -12.51
CA GLN A 79 -3.10 -26.81 -12.20
C GLN A 79 -3.51 -27.89 -13.22
N GLY A 80 -3.16 -27.72 -14.51
CA GLY A 80 -3.45 -28.71 -15.54
C GLY A 80 -2.60 -29.99 -15.45
N TRP A 81 -1.42 -29.91 -14.82
CA TRP A 81 -0.48 -31.02 -14.69
C TRP A 81 -0.62 -31.78 -13.38
N VAL A 82 -1.26 -31.20 -12.37
CA VAL A 82 -1.44 -31.83 -11.04
C VAL A 82 -2.08 -33.22 -11.16
N GLY A 83 -3.08 -33.38 -12.02
CA GLY A 83 -3.72 -34.68 -12.25
C GLY A 83 -2.74 -35.73 -12.78
N GLU A 84 -1.91 -35.38 -13.76
CA GLU A 84 -0.91 -36.27 -14.36
C GLU A 84 0.22 -36.61 -13.37
N VAL A 85 0.66 -35.63 -12.57
CA VAL A 85 1.66 -35.85 -11.52
C VAL A 85 1.15 -36.85 -10.49
N VAL A 86 -0.09 -36.69 -10.02
CA VAL A 86 -0.70 -37.63 -9.07
C VAL A 86 -0.82 -39.03 -9.67
N GLN A 87 -1.19 -39.16 -10.94
CA GLN A 87 -1.21 -40.46 -11.63
C GLN A 87 0.19 -41.09 -11.73
N SER A 88 1.20 -40.31 -12.10
CA SER A 88 2.58 -40.79 -12.24
C SER A 88 3.13 -41.26 -10.90
N VAL A 89 2.89 -40.49 -9.82
CA VAL A 89 3.29 -40.90 -8.47
C VAL A 89 2.54 -42.16 -8.04
N ALA A 90 1.22 -42.25 -8.26
CA ALA A 90 0.44 -43.44 -7.93
C ALA A 90 0.96 -44.69 -8.65
N ALA A 91 1.35 -44.57 -9.93
CA ALA A 91 1.89 -45.66 -10.73
C ALA A 91 3.22 -46.21 -10.17
N VAL A 92 4.08 -45.35 -9.60
CA VAL A 92 5.32 -45.78 -8.91
C VAL A 92 5.01 -46.70 -7.73
N PHE A 93 3.88 -46.50 -7.06
CA PHE A 93 3.41 -47.37 -5.97
C PHE A 93 2.51 -48.53 -6.44
N GLY A 94 2.45 -48.80 -7.75
CA GLY A 94 1.63 -49.87 -8.33
C GLY A 94 0.13 -49.58 -8.36
N ILE A 95 -0.29 -48.34 -8.14
CA ILE A 95 -1.68 -47.91 -8.19
C ILE A 95 -1.98 -47.30 -9.56
N ASN A 96 -2.81 -47.96 -10.36
CA ASN A 96 -3.29 -47.41 -11.63
C ASN A 96 -4.54 -46.54 -11.40
N LEU A 97 -4.40 -45.25 -11.71
CA LEU A 97 -5.50 -44.29 -11.69
C LEU A 97 -5.99 -44.05 -13.13
N ASP A 98 -7.15 -44.60 -13.49
CA ASP A 98 -7.68 -44.56 -14.87
C ASP A 98 -7.98 -43.15 -15.42
N ARG A 99 -8.10 -42.15 -14.54
CA ARG A 99 -8.44 -40.77 -14.94
C ARG A 99 -7.59 -39.73 -14.21
N ALA A 100 -7.04 -38.80 -14.98
CA ALA A 100 -6.40 -37.61 -14.45
C ALA A 100 -7.49 -36.64 -13.97
N LEU A 101 -7.24 -35.97 -12.86
CA LEU A 101 -8.11 -34.87 -12.45
C LEU A 101 -8.03 -33.71 -13.43
N SER A 102 -9.20 -33.16 -13.76
CA SER A 102 -9.27 -32.01 -14.65
C SER A 102 -8.71 -30.75 -13.97
N ARG A 103 -8.18 -29.82 -14.78
CA ARG A 103 -7.80 -28.47 -14.34
C ARG A 103 -8.90 -27.78 -13.52
N ARG A 104 -10.17 -27.96 -13.91
CA ARG A 104 -11.32 -27.36 -13.21
C ARG A 104 -11.47 -27.92 -11.79
N THR A 105 -11.30 -29.23 -11.62
CA THR A 105 -11.35 -29.87 -10.29
C THR A 105 -10.23 -29.35 -9.41
N VAL A 106 -9.01 -29.26 -9.95
CA VAL A 106 -7.83 -28.71 -9.26
C VAL A 106 -8.05 -27.24 -8.88
N GLY A 107 -8.67 -26.45 -9.76
CA GLY A 107 -9.06 -25.06 -9.46
C GLY A 107 -10.01 -24.96 -8.26
N ARG A 108 -11.00 -25.87 -8.16
CA ARG A 108 -11.93 -25.93 -7.01
C ARG A 108 -11.24 -26.34 -5.71
N ILE A 109 -10.33 -27.31 -5.77
CA ILE A 109 -9.50 -27.71 -4.62
C ILE A 109 -8.73 -26.52 -4.04
N LEU A 110 -8.27 -25.62 -4.90
CA LEU A 110 -7.59 -24.42 -4.46
C LEU A 110 -8.55 -23.35 -3.89
N LEU A 111 -9.79 -23.27 -4.37
CA LEU A 111 -10.82 -22.43 -3.72
C LEU A 111 -11.21 -22.98 -2.34
N GLU A 112 -11.11 -24.28 -2.12
CA GLU A 112 -11.33 -24.86 -0.79
C GLU A 112 -10.31 -24.33 0.22
N SER A 113 -9.06 -24.10 -0.20
CA SER A 113 -8.07 -23.41 0.63
C SER A 113 -8.52 -22.02 1.08
N LEU A 114 -9.20 -21.27 0.21
CA LEU A 114 -9.72 -19.95 0.56
C LEU A 114 -10.87 -20.07 1.59
N VAL A 115 -11.77 -21.03 1.40
CA VAL A 115 -12.87 -21.27 2.35
C VAL A 115 -12.32 -21.72 3.70
N MET A 116 -11.40 -22.69 3.70
CA MET A 116 -10.75 -23.18 4.91
C MET A 116 -9.95 -22.08 5.61
N GLY A 117 -9.21 -21.25 4.86
CA GLY A 117 -8.47 -20.12 5.44
C GLY A 117 -9.40 -19.09 6.10
N ARG A 118 -10.57 -18.80 5.52
CA ARG A 118 -11.60 -17.96 6.16
C ARG A 118 -12.23 -18.62 7.37
N MET A 119 -12.48 -19.93 7.34
CA MET A 119 -12.99 -20.68 8.49
C MET A 119 -11.97 -20.70 9.63
N GLN A 120 -10.70 -20.93 9.35
CA GLN A 120 -9.59 -20.88 10.30
C GLN A 120 -9.49 -19.51 10.94
N MET A 121 -9.42 -18.46 10.13
CA MET A 121 -9.36 -17.08 10.63
C MET A 121 -10.59 -16.74 11.48
N GLY A 122 -11.79 -17.14 11.07
CA GLY A 122 -13.01 -16.94 11.85
C GLY A 122 -12.98 -17.68 13.20
N PHE A 123 -12.51 -18.93 13.20
CA PHE A 123 -12.33 -19.74 14.42
C PHE A 123 -11.31 -19.10 15.36
N GLU A 124 -10.12 -18.75 14.88
CA GLU A 124 -9.07 -18.17 15.69
C GLU A 124 -9.45 -16.77 16.20
N LEU A 125 -10.11 -15.94 15.37
CA LEU A 125 -10.68 -14.68 15.82
C LEU A 125 -11.73 -14.87 16.90
N GLN A 126 -12.50 -15.97 16.84
CA GLN A 126 -13.53 -16.28 17.82
C GLN A 126 -12.94 -16.81 19.13
N GLN A 127 -11.77 -17.44 19.11
CA GLN A 127 -11.14 -18.04 20.28
C GLN A 127 -10.07 -17.16 20.95
N ASN A 128 -9.37 -16.31 20.19
CA ASN A 128 -8.37 -15.39 20.73
C ASN A 128 -9.02 -14.27 21.55
N GLN A 129 -8.29 -13.72 22.54
CA GLN A 129 -8.75 -12.59 23.35
C GLN A 129 -8.31 -11.23 22.79
N ASP A 130 -7.16 -11.20 22.14
CA ASP A 130 -6.49 -9.99 21.68
C ASP A 130 -5.96 -10.20 20.27
N VAL A 131 -6.19 -9.20 19.43
CA VAL A 131 -5.85 -9.22 18.00
C VAL A 131 -5.32 -7.85 17.63
N THR A 132 -4.27 -7.81 16.81
CA THR A 132 -3.85 -6.59 16.12
C THR A 132 -3.87 -6.82 14.62
N MET A 133 -3.69 -5.75 13.83
CA MET A 133 -3.76 -5.83 12.38
C MET A 133 -2.67 -5.02 11.70
N SER A 134 -2.49 -5.26 10.40
CA SER A 134 -1.64 -4.44 9.55
C SER A 134 -2.09 -4.46 8.11
N SER A 135 -1.84 -3.36 7.42
CA SER A 135 -2.05 -3.24 5.98
C SER A 135 -0.87 -2.58 5.28
N ASP A 136 -0.83 -2.80 3.97
CA ASP A 136 0.01 -2.04 3.05
C ASP A 136 -0.68 -1.96 1.70
N SER A 137 -0.33 -0.98 0.88
CA SER A 137 -0.90 -0.78 -0.44
C SER A 137 0.15 -0.61 -1.53
N THR A 138 -0.17 -1.08 -2.73
CA THR A 138 0.66 -0.83 -3.92
C THR A 138 -0.18 -0.74 -5.17
N SER A 139 0.40 -0.16 -6.21
CA SER A 139 -0.23 0.01 -7.50
C SER A 139 0.39 -0.92 -8.54
N ARG A 140 -0.44 -1.62 -9.30
CA ARG A 140 -0.01 -2.49 -10.40
C ARG A 140 -0.85 -2.22 -11.63
N ARG A 141 -0.21 -1.76 -12.70
CA ARG A 141 -0.86 -1.43 -13.99
C ARG A 141 -2.04 -0.47 -13.81
N LYS A 142 -1.84 0.59 -13.01
CA LYS A 142 -2.86 1.61 -12.69
C LYS A 142 -4.08 1.08 -11.91
N LEU A 143 -3.91 0.00 -11.17
CA LEU A 143 -4.92 -0.54 -10.26
C LEU A 143 -4.31 -0.69 -8.87
N ASN A 144 -5.11 -0.39 -7.85
CA ASN A 144 -4.66 -0.39 -6.47
C ASN A 144 -4.94 -1.74 -5.82
N TYR A 145 -3.99 -2.18 -5.00
CA TYR A 145 -4.05 -3.42 -4.26
C TYR A 145 -3.62 -3.19 -2.82
N GLN A 146 -4.29 -3.86 -1.89
CA GLN A 146 -3.98 -3.81 -0.46
C GLN A 146 -3.79 -5.20 0.10
N ALA A 147 -2.73 -5.40 0.86
CA ALA A 147 -2.52 -6.61 1.64
C ALA A 147 -3.00 -6.38 3.07
N HIS A 148 -3.57 -7.42 3.67
CA HIS A 148 -4.03 -7.40 5.05
C HIS A 148 -3.45 -8.58 5.82
N HIS A 149 -2.96 -8.30 7.03
CA HIS A 149 -2.62 -9.32 8.02
C HIS A 149 -3.29 -9.06 9.37
N LEU A 150 -3.58 -10.14 10.06
CA LEU A 150 -4.00 -10.13 11.46
C LEU A 150 -2.89 -10.77 12.30
N HIS A 151 -2.73 -10.33 13.54
CA HIS A 151 -1.76 -10.90 14.45
C HIS A 151 -2.46 -11.40 15.70
N MET A 152 -2.40 -12.72 15.92
CA MET A 152 -3.03 -13.41 17.04
C MET A 152 -2.37 -14.78 17.23
N LYS A 153 -2.65 -15.47 18.34
CA LYS A 153 -2.11 -16.81 18.58
C LYS A 153 -2.76 -17.83 17.66
N ALA A 154 -1.94 -18.71 17.09
CA ALA A 154 -2.39 -19.79 16.22
C ALA A 154 -2.99 -20.93 17.03
N ALA A 155 -4.09 -21.51 16.56
CA ALA A 155 -4.62 -22.73 17.16
C ALA A 155 -3.83 -23.95 16.64
N LEU A 156 -3.11 -24.64 17.52
CA LEU A 156 -2.21 -25.73 17.18
C LEU A 156 -2.89 -27.11 17.25
N GLY A 157 -3.92 -27.24 18.08
CA GLY A 157 -4.67 -28.47 18.26
C GLY A 157 -5.53 -28.41 19.52
N THR A 158 -5.94 -29.57 20.01
CA THR A 158 -6.58 -29.70 21.32
C THR A 158 -5.74 -30.57 22.24
N ASP A 159 -5.73 -30.27 23.54
CA ASP A 159 -5.12 -31.12 24.55
C ASP A 159 -5.97 -32.37 24.83
N GLY A 160 -5.52 -33.20 25.78
CA GLY A 160 -6.23 -34.43 26.19
C GLY A 160 -7.60 -34.18 26.85
N GLU A 161 -7.91 -32.94 27.22
CA GLU A 161 -9.17 -32.50 27.84
C GLU A 161 -10.10 -31.82 26.82
N GLY A 162 -9.62 -31.58 25.60
CA GLY A 162 -10.36 -30.91 24.53
C GLY A 162 -10.23 -29.39 24.51
N ASN A 163 -9.34 -28.81 25.33
CA ASN A 163 -9.06 -27.37 25.29
C ASN A 163 -8.14 -27.05 24.11
N ILE A 164 -8.34 -25.87 23.51
CA ILE A 164 -7.51 -25.42 22.38
C ILE A 164 -6.11 -25.06 22.88
N VAL A 165 -5.10 -25.69 22.28
CA VAL A 165 -3.70 -25.35 22.49
C VAL A 165 -3.31 -24.25 21.51
N PHE A 166 -2.85 -23.13 22.05
CA PHE A 166 -2.39 -21.98 21.27
C PHE A 166 -0.88 -21.95 21.13
N SER A 167 -0.38 -21.29 20.09
CA SER A 167 1.03 -20.91 20.01
C SER A 167 1.42 -19.96 21.15
N ASP A 168 2.64 -20.10 21.66
CA ASP A 168 3.16 -19.25 22.74
C ASP A 168 3.16 -17.77 22.33
N LYS A 169 3.56 -17.51 21.09
CA LYS A 169 3.64 -16.18 20.49
C LYS A 169 2.57 -15.98 19.41
N PRO A 170 2.10 -14.73 19.20
CA PRO A 170 1.28 -14.40 18.05
C PRO A 170 1.99 -14.70 16.73
N VAL A 171 1.22 -15.14 15.74
CA VAL A 171 1.68 -15.34 14.36
C VAL A 171 1.05 -14.30 13.45
N LYS A 172 1.65 -14.10 12.28
CA LYS A 172 1.21 -13.12 11.29
C LYS A 172 0.32 -13.80 10.25
N TRP A 173 -0.98 -13.74 10.47
CA TRP A 173 -1.99 -14.36 9.60
C TRP A 173 -2.24 -13.55 8.35
N PHE A 174 -2.01 -14.14 7.19
CA PHE A 174 -2.35 -13.51 5.91
C PHE A 174 -3.87 -13.54 5.70
N ALA A 175 -4.50 -12.38 5.64
CA ALA A 175 -5.95 -12.24 5.49
C ALA A 175 -6.39 -12.04 4.03
N GLY A 176 -5.45 -11.71 3.14
CA GLY A 176 -5.71 -11.62 1.69
C GLY A 176 -5.07 -10.39 1.05
N VAL A 177 -5.03 -10.41 -0.28
CA VAL A 177 -4.84 -9.21 -1.11
C VAL A 177 -6.18 -8.83 -1.73
N PHE A 178 -6.51 -7.54 -1.61
CA PHE A 178 -7.75 -6.93 -2.09
C PHE A 178 -7.42 -5.88 -3.15
N SER A 179 -8.37 -5.58 -4.02
CA SER A 179 -8.25 -4.52 -5.01
C SER A 179 -9.16 -3.39 -4.58
N THR A 180 -8.59 -2.20 -4.40
CA THR A 180 -9.34 -0.99 -4.08
C THR A 180 -9.48 -0.12 -5.32
N THR A 181 -10.53 0.70 -5.36
CA THR A 181 -10.77 1.63 -6.47
C THR A 181 -9.84 2.85 -6.41
N ASP A 182 -9.42 3.24 -5.21
CA ASP A 182 -8.52 4.36 -4.92
C ASP A 182 -7.64 4.07 -3.68
N HIS A 183 -6.88 5.08 -3.23
CA HIS A 183 -6.01 5.05 -2.04
C HIS A 183 -6.64 5.76 -0.83
N SER A 184 -7.93 6.10 -0.88
CA SER A 184 -8.57 6.84 0.21
C SER A 184 -8.74 5.97 1.46
N THR A 185 -8.67 6.61 2.62
CA THR A 185 -8.92 5.97 3.92
C THR A 185 -10.28 5.27 3.96
N ALA A 186 -11.31 5.87 3.35
CA ALA A 186 -12.66 5.28 3.30
C ALA A 186 -12.69 3.96 2.53
N THR A 187 -12.02 3.88 1.38
CA THR A 187 -11.95 2.64 0.59
C THR A 187 -11.11 1.57 1.30
N SER A 188 -10.01 1.96 1.97
CA SER A 188 -9.21 1.03 2.78
C SER A 188 -9.99 0.48 3.98
N HIS A 189 -10.75 1.34 4.68
CA HIS A 189 -11.63 0.91 5.77
C HIS A 189 -12.73 -0.03 5.29
N ALA A 190 -13.36 0.28 4.16
CA ALA A 190 -14.36 -0.59 3.54
C ALA A 190 -13.76 -1.96 3.15
N ALA A 191 -12.49 -2.01 2.72
CA ALA A 191 -11.80 -3.27 2.44
C ALA A 191 -11.68 -4.14 3.70
N TRP A 192 -11.32 -3.56 4.85
CA TRP A 192 -11.32 -4.25 6.15
C TRP A 192 -12.71 -4.74 6.56
N MET A 193 -13.73 -3.89 6.46
CA MET A 193 -15.11 -4.27 6.81
C MET A 193 -15.63 -5.41 5.91
N ASN A 194 -15.31 -5.38 4.62
CA ASN A 194 -15.65 -6.46 3.69
C ASN A 194 -14.94 -7.77 4.05
N LEU A 195 -13.65 -7.72 4.37
CA LEU A 195 -12.90 -8.88 4.85
C LEU A 195 -13.55 -9.49 6.11
N TYR A 196 -13.94 -8.66 7.07
CA TYR A 196 -14.62 -9.14 8.28
C TYR A 196 -15.97 -9.77 7.97
N ASN A 197 -16.78 -9.14 7.13
CA ASN A 197 -18.07 -9.65 6.70
C ASN A 197 -17.96 -10.99 5.96
N GLU A 198 -17.01 -11.13 5.05
CA GLU A 198 -16.76 -12.39 4.33
C GLU A 198 -16.29 -13.50 5.28
N THR A 199 -15.42 -13.17 6.23
CA THR A 199 -14.89 -14.11 7.22
C THR A 199 -16.01 -14.59 8.15
N MET A 200 -16.76 -13.66 8.74
CA MET A 200 -17.90 -13.95 9.62
C MET A 200 -18.97 -14.77 8.87
N SER A 201 -19.33 -14.37 7.66
CA SER A 201 -20.33 -15.09 6.86
C SER A 201 -19.89 -16.53 6.57
N THR A 202 -18.64 -16.72 6.14
CA THR A 202 -18.11 -18.05 5.82
C THR A 202 -18.02 -18.94 7.06
N TYR A 203 -17.52 -18.39 8.17
CA TYR A 203 -17.34 -19.12 9.42
C TYR A 203 -18.66 -19.45 10.11
N ASN A 204 -19.56 -18.47 10.30
CA ASN A 204 -20.83 -18.68 11.00
C ASN A 204 -21.77 -19.63 10.26
N ALA A 205 -21.69 -19.68 8.93
CA ALA A 205 -22.47 -20.63 8.13
C ALA A 205 -21.89 -22.06 8.17
N SER A 206 -20.62 -22.21 8.51
CA SER A 206 -19.94 -23.52 8.57
C SER A 206 -20.39 -24.35 9.77
N PRO A 207 -20.30 -25.70 9.69
CA PRO A 207 -20.53 -26.55 10.85
C PRO A 207 -19.60 -26.18 12.02
N LEU A 208 -18.30 -25.95 11.76
CA LEU A 208 -17.34 -25.43 12.74
C LEU A 208 -17.87 -24.24 13.54
N GLY A 209 -18.29 -23.17 12.88
CA GLY A 209 -18.82 -21.98 13.57
C GLY A 209 -20.04 -22.28 14.43
N LYS A 210 -20.91 -23.21 14.01
CA LYS A 210 -22.06 -23.65 14.81
C LYS A 210 -21.64 -24.41 16.08
N ARG A 211 -20.55 -25.17 16.04
CA ARG A 211 -20.04 -25.93 17.22
C ARG A 211 -19.22 -25.06 18.17
N THR A 212 -18.51 -24.07 17.65
CA THR A 212 -17.51 -23.30 18.43
C THR A 212 -17.98 -21.90 18.83
N GLY A 213 -19.13 -21.45 18.31
CA GLY A 213 -19.75 -20.17 18.62
C GLY A 213 -19.65 -19.17 17.48
N ALA A 214 -20.65 -18.30 17.37
CA ALA A 214 -20.71 -17.31 16.30
C ALA A 214 -19.71 -16.17 16.50
N LEU A 215 -19.11 -15.72 15.40
CA LEU A 215 -18.30 -14.51 15.31
C LEU A 215 -19.19 -13.33 14.85
N ASN A 216 -19.05 -12.17 15.48
CA ASN A 216 -19.72 -10.95 15.04
C ASN A 216 -18.76 -9.76 15.14
N LEU A 217 -19.10 -8.66 14.45
CA LEU A 217 -18.26 -7.48 14.35
C LEU A 217 -17.93 -6.91 15.74
N ARG A 218 -18.91 -6.86 16.65
CA ARG A 218 -18.73 -6.40 18.04
C ARG A 218 -17.68 -7.19 18.79
N LEU A 219 -17.70 -8.51 18.66
CA LEU A 219 -16.71 -9.38 19.30
C LEU A 219 -15.31 -9.13 18.73
N MET A 220 -15.21 -8.95 17.41
CA MET A 220 -13.94 -8.62 16.75
C MET A 220 -13.41 -7.26 17.23
N CYS A 221 -14.20 -6.20 17.11
CA CYS A 221 -13.86 -4.84 17.55
C CYS A 221 -13.42 -4.80 19.02
N ARG A 222 -14.08 -5.55 19.91
CA ARG A 222 -13.68 -5.64 21.32
C ARG A 222 -12.28 -6.23 21.50
N ARG A 223 -11.87 -7.17 20.65
CA ARG A 223 -10.58 -7.88 20.72
C ARG A 223 -9.45 -7.14 20.02
N LEU A 224 -9.77 -6.20 19.14
CA LEU A 224 -8.76 -5.38 18.48
C LEU A 224 -8.02 -4.50 19.49
N ARG A 225 -6.69 -4.50 19.44
CA ARG A 225 -5.84 -3.69 20.32
C ARG A 225 -4.99 -2.66 19.60
N GLY A 226 -4.88 -2.76 18.28
CA GLY A 226 -4.01 -1.86 17.55
C GLY A 226 -3.77 -2.25 16.11
N MET A 227 -3.02 -1.39 15.44
CA MET A 227 -2.68 -1.50 14.03
C MET A 227 -1.25 -1.04 13.78
N CYS A 228 -0.50 -1.72 12.91
CA CYS A 228 0.74 -1.20 12.36
C CYS A 228 0.62 -0.94 10.86
N GLY A 229 1.36 0.05 10.37
CA GLY A 229 1.40 0.43 8.95
C GLY A 229 2.70 1.15 8.61
N ASP A 230 2.77 1.70 7.40
CA ASP A 230 3.80 2.69 7.06
C ASP A 230 3.55 4.02 7.81
N HIS A 231 4.33 5.06 7.49
CA HIS A 231 4.15 6.39 8.10
C HIS A 231 3.29 7.35 7.26
N ALA A 232 2.60 6.86 6.23
CA ALA A 232 1.78 7.68 5.35
C ALA A 232 0.52 8.18 6.08
N ASN A 233 0.08 9.38 5.70
CA ASN A 233 -1.06 10.04 6.34
C ASN A 233 -2.37 9.26 6.18
N ASN A 234 -2.56 8.59 5.04
CA ASN A 234 -3.72 7.74 4.78
C ASN A 234 -3.76 6.49 5.68
N GLU A 235 -2.62 5.86 5.99
CA GLU A 235 -2.54 4.71 6.91
C GLU A 235 -2.76 5.14 8.37
N LYS A 236 -2.24 6.31 8.77
CA LYS A 236 -2.58 6.90 10.09
C LYS A 236 -4.07 7.20 10.22
N ALA A 237 -4.66 7.82 9.20
CA ALA A 237 -6.09 8.08 9.16
C ALA A 237 -6.92 6.79 9.18
N LEU A 238 -6.46 5.71 8.53
CA LEU A 238 -7.09 4.40 8.59
C LEU A 238 -7.06 3.80 10.00
N SER A 239 -5.93 3.90 10.69
CA SER A 239 -5.82 3.47 12.09
C SER A 239 -6.82 4.20 12.99
N GLU A 240 -6.98 5.52 12.84
CA GLU A 240 -7.97 6.30 13.60
C GLU A 240 -9.42 5.92 13.24
N GLU A 241 -9.74 5.66 11.97
CA GLU A 241 -11.09 5.22 11.59
C GLU A 241 -11.40 3.81 12.15
N MET A 242 -10.41 2.91 12.19
CA MET A 242 -10.55 1.60 12.81
C MET A 242 -10.73 1.68 14.33
N LYS A 243 -9.98 2.57 15.00
CA LYS A 243 -10.14 2.89 16.43
C LYS A 243 -11.53 3.43 16.74
N LYS A 244 -12.02 4.36 15.91
CA LYS A 244 -13.38 4.90 16.01
C LYS A 244 -14.43 3.80 15.85
N THR A 245 -14.30 2.95 14.85
CA THR A 245 -15.19 1.79 14.64
C THR A 245 -15.21 0.88 15.86
N LYS A 246 -14.04 0.58 16.44
CA LYS A 246 -13.93 -0.19 17.69
C LYS A 246 -14.70 0.48 18.83
N TYR A 247 -14.53 1.78 19.00
CA TYR A 247 -15.16 2.54 20.08
C TYR A 247 -16.68 2.60 19.92
N GLU A 248 -17.18 2.86 18.71
CA GLU A 248 -18.61 2.90 18.41
C GLU A 248 -19.31 1.55 18.66
N GLU A 249 -18.68 0.43 18.31
CA GLU A 249 -19.21 -0.91 18.59
C GLU A 249 -19.15 -1.27 20.08
N LEU A 250 -18.13 -0.80 20.81
CA LEU A 250 -18.05 -0.94 22.27
C LEU A 250 -19.21 -0.21 22.95
N LEU A 251 -19.41 1.07 22.62
CA LEU A 251 -20.50 1.88 23.16
C LEU A 251 -21.86 1.28 22.82
N SER A 252 -22.05 0.84 21.58
CA SER A 252 -23.32 0.22 21.16
C SER A 252 -23.63 -1.03 21.98
N LYS A 253 -22.63 -1.89 22.23
CA LYS A 253 -22.79 -3.10 23.05
C LYS A 253 -23.15 -2.77 24.51
N MET A 254 -22.49 -1.79 25.09
CA MET A 254 -22.76 -1.35 26.47
C MET A 254 -24.12 -0.69 26.60
N GLY A 255 -24.49 0.15 25.63
CA GLY A 255 -25.79 0.80 25.58
C GLY A 255 -26.95 -0.19 25.46
N GLU A 256 -26.78 -1.25 24.64
CA GLU A 256 -27.77 -2.32 24.57
C GLU A 256 -27.85 -3.14 25.87
N LYS A 257 -26.74 -3.33 26.58
CA LYS A 257 -26.76 -3.96 27.91
C LYS A 257 -27.60 -3.10 28.86
N ARG A 258 -27.32 -1.81 28.92
CA ARG A 258 -28.09 -0.86 29.73
C ARG A 258 -29.56 -0.84 29.34
N LEU A 259 -29.88 -0.82 28.05
CA LEU A 259 -31.26 -0.86 27.56
C LEU A 259 -31.99 -2.14 27.97
N ARG A 260 -31.30 -3.29 28.01
CA ARG A 260 -31.86 -4.56 28.53
C ARG A 260 -32.08 -4.54 30.04
N GLU A 261 -31.28 -3.81 30.80
CA GLU A 261 -31.48 -3.65 32.25
C GLU A 261 -32.67 -2.72 32.56
N LEU A 262 -32.96 -1.78 31.66
CA LEU A 262 -34.16 -0.95 31.69
C LEU A 262 -35.40 -1.71 31.20
N ASP A 263 -35.27 -2.95 30.73
CA ASP A 263 -36.41 -3.76 30.29
C ASP A 263 -37.37 -3.99 31.47
N GLY A 264 -38.62 -3.54 31.31
CA GLY A 264 -39.62 -3.47 32.39
C GLY A 264 -39.78 -2.09 33.06
N GLN A 265 -38.90 -1.12 32.80
CA GLN A 265 -39.00 0.26 33.25
C GLN A 265 -39.56 1.17 32.13
N ILE A 266 -40.82 0.92 31.76
CA ILE A 266 -41.45 1.53 30.58
C ILE A 266 -41.39 3.07 30.61
N GLU A 267 -41.61 3.69 31.76
CA GLU A 267 -41.59 5.16 31.90
C GLU A 267 -40.22 5.78 31.57
N GLU A 268 -39.12 5.12 31.96
CA GLU A 268 -37.77 5.59 31.65
C GLU A 268 -37.45 5.45 30.15
N ILE A 269 -37.82 4.30 29.55
CA ILE A 269 -37.64 4.07 28.11
C ILE A 269 -38.48 5.09 27.31
N GLU A 270 -39.74 5.34 27.70
CA GLU A 270 -40.59 6.35 27.06
C GLU A 270 -40.01 7.77 27.20
N GLY A 271 -39.45 8.10 28.37
CA GLY A 271 -38.77 9.37 28.62
C GLY A 271 -37.56 9.55 27.70
N LEU A 272 -36.71 8.53 27.59
CA LEU A 272 -35.55 8.51 26.69
C LEU A 272 -35.98 8.65 25.22
N MET A 273 -36.94 7.85 24.77
CA MET A 273 -37.45 7.91 23.40
C MET A 273 -38.02 9.29 23.07
N ARG A 274 -38.75 9.91 24.00
CA ARG A 274 -39.30 11.26 23.84
C ARG A 274 -38.19 12.29 23.68
N GLN A 275 -37.21 12.29 24.58
CA GLN A 275 -36.07 13.22 24.54
C GLN A 275 -35.31 13.15 23.21
N TRP A 276 -35.00 11.94 22.75
CA TRP A 276 -34.27 11.75 21.48
C TRP A 276 -35.13 12.06 20.26
N THR A 277 -36.44 11.83 20.32
CA THR A 277 -37.37 12.22 19.26
C THR A 277 -37.46 13.74 19.13
N GLU A 278 -37.57 14.45 20.25
CA GLU A 278 -37.58 15.92 20.29
C GLU A 278 -36.27 16.49 19.74
N LYS A 279 -35.12 15.95 20.16
CA LYS A 279 -33.80 16.34 19.64
C LYS A 279 -33.69 16.13 18.12
N LYS A 280 -34.07 14.95 17.62
CA LYS A 280 -34.07 14.64 16.18
C LYS A 280 -34.92 15.62 15.36
N ILE A 281 -36.10 15.99 15.87
CA ILE A 281 -36.99 16.96 15.22
C ILE A 281 -36.38 18.37 15.26
N ALA A 282 -35.76 18.75 16.38
CA ALA A 282 -35.05 20.03 16.52
C ALA A 282 -33.86 20.12 15.54
N ASP A 283 -33.04 19.08 15.43
CA ASP A 283 -31.89 18.99 14.51
C ASP A 283 -32.32 19.03 13.04
N ALA A 284 -33.55 18.61 12.73
CA ALA A 284 -34.16 18.79 11.41
C ALA A 284 -34.58 20.25 11.11
N GLY A 285 -34.44 21.16 12.08
CA GLY A 285 -34.89 22.54 12.02
C GLY A 285 -36.38 22.70 12.35
N GLY A 286 -36.91 21.82 13.21
CA GLY A 286 -38.27 21.85 13.74
C GLY A 286 -39.29 21.03 12.96
N GLN A 287 -40.47 20.85 13.56
CA GLN A 287 -41.54 19.97 13.07
C GLN A 287 -41.89 20.20 11.59
N ARG A 288 -42.01 21.47 11.17
CA ARG A 288 -42.38 21.81 9.78
C ARG A 288 -41.37 21.35 8.73
N LYS A 289 -40.08 21.27 9.08
CA LYS A 289 -39.04 20.76 8.17
C LYS A 289 -38.98 19.23 8.21
N TRP A 290 -39.16 18.65 9.40
CA TRP A 290 -39.26 17.21 9.58
C TRP A 290 -40.41 16.59 8.77
N ASP A 291 -41.59 17.20 8.80
CA ASP A 291 -42.77 16.71 8.08
C ASP A 291 -42.58 16.74 6.55
N LYS A 292 -41.70 17.63 6.05
CA LYS A 292 -41.35 17.76 4.62
C LYS A 292 -40.30 16.77 4.15
N LEU A 293 -39.63 16.04 5.05
CA LEU A 293 -38.67 15.01 4.67
C LEU A 293 -39.37 13.83 4.00
N THR A 294 -38.65 13.15 3.09
CA THR A 294 -39.16 11.93 2.49
C THR A 294 -39.25 10.81 3.52
N ALA A 295 -40.05 9.77 3.23
CA ALA A 295 -40.13 8.60 4.11
C ALA A 295 -38.76 7.91 4.28
N SER A 296 -37.93 7.89 3.22
CA SER A 296 -36.57 7.35 3.27
C SER A 296 -35.68 8.17 4.19
N ASP A 297 -35.69 9.50 4.06
CA ASP A 297 -34.86 10.38 4.89
C ASP A 297 -35.26 10.32 6.36
N ARG A 298 -36.57 10.23 6.65
CA ARG A 298 -37.06 10.01 8.01
C ARG A 298 -36.56 8.67 8.57
N ALA A 299 -36.67 7.59 7.82
CA ALA A 299 -36.19 6.28 8.25
C ALA A 299 -34.67 6.25 8.51
N THR A 300 -33.86 6.88 7.66
CA THR A 300 -32.41 7.03 7.87
C THR A 300 -32.10 7.79 9.15
N ARG A 301 -32.81 8.89 9.40
CA ARG A 301 -32.64 9.70 10.62
C ARG A 301 -33.16 8.99 11.86
N ASP A 302 -34.24 8.23 11.77
CA ASP A 302 -34.77 7.42 12.86
C ASP A 302 -33.73 6.37 13.28
N LEU A 303 -33.16 5.63 12.32
CA LEU A 303 -32.10 4.66 12.59
C LEU A 303 -30.88 5.33 13.24
N ALA A 304 -30.40 6.45 12.68
CA ALA A 304 -29.28 7.19 13.24
C ALA A 304 -29.56 7.69 14.67
N THR A 305 -30.79 8.12 14.95
CA THR A 305 -31.23 8.56 16.28
C THR A 305 -31.24 7.41 17.27
N THR A 306 -31.76 6.24 16.87
CA THR A 306 -31.75 5.04 17.71
C THR A 306 -30.31 4.61 18.02
N THR A 307 -29.42 4.60 17.03
CA THR A 307 -27.99 4.30 17.24
C THR A 307 -27.35 5.29 18.21
N ALA A 308 -27.55 6.59 18.01
CA ALA A 308 -26.99 7.63 18.88
C ALA A 308 -27.53 7.55 20.32
N MET A 309 -28.82 7.23 20.48
CA MET A 309 -29.43 6.98 21.79
C MET A 309 -28.77 5.80 22.50
N ILE A 310 -28.61 4.67 21.82
CA ILE A 310 -27.96 3.48 22.38
C ILE A 310 -26.50 3.82 22.75
N GLN A 311 -25.75 4.45 21.87
CA GLN A 311 -24.36 4.85 22.17
C GLN A 311 -24.27 5.80 23.37
N SER A 312 -25.23 6.72 23.53
CA SER A 312 -25.28 7.60 24.71
C SER A 312 -25.48 6.84 26.02
N LEU A 313 -26.31 5.78 26.02
CA LEU A 313 -26.42 4.89 27.17
C LEU A 313 -25.10 4.12 27.39
N GLY A 314 -24.43 3.74 26.31
CA GLY A 314 -23.13 3.09 26.36
C GLY A 314 -22.04 3.96 26.98
N VAL A 315 -22.05 5.28 26.75
CA VAL A 315 -21.11 6.22 27.38
C VAL A 315 -21.31 6.25 28.89
N GLN A 316 -22.56 6.25 29.37
CA GLN A 316 -22.88 6.22 30.79
C GLN A 316 -22.39 4.91 31.42
N GLU A 317 -22.73 3.79 30.80
CA GLU A 317 -22.30 2.45 31.26
C GLU A 317 -20.76 2.34 31.30
N LEU A 318 -20.06 2.81 30.26
CA LEU A 318 -18.60 2.79 30.20
C LEU A 318 -17.96 3.64 31.31
N ALA A 319 -18.61 4.74 31.71
CA ALA A 319 -18.12 5.60 32.79
C ALA A 319 -18.23 4.94 34.17
N GLU A 320 -19.13 3.97 34.34
CA GLU A 320 -19.30 3.20 35.57
C GLU A 320 -18.35 1.99 35.66
N VAL A 321 -17.74 1.58 34.54
CA VAL A 321 -16.69 0.54 34.51
C VAL A 321 -15.44 1.07 35.21
N ASP A 322 -14.79 0.19 35.98
CA ASP A 322 -13.54 0.53 36.65
C ASP A 322 -12.47 0.99 35.66
N ASP A 323 -11.58 1.87 36.12
CA ASP A 323 -10.62 2.54 35.25
C ASP A 323 -9.69 1.55 34.51
N SER A 324 -9.34 0.42 35.15
CA SER A 324 -8.46 -0.60 34.58
C SER A 324 -9.15 -1.38 33.46
N GLU A 325 -10.36 -1.88 33.69
CA GLU A 325 -11.15 -2.58 32.67
C GLU A 325 -11.55 -1.63 31.54
N ARG A 326 -11.92 -0.39 31.87
CA ARG A 326 -12.22 0.67 30.88
C ARG A 326 -11.01 0.96 30.00
N HIS A 327 -9.82 1.06 30.58
CA HIS A 327 -8.59 1.29 29.83
C HIS A 327 -8.34 0.14 28.86
N LEU A 328 -8.38 -1.10 29.34
CA LEU A 328 -8.19 -2.28 28.50
C LEU A 328 -9.22 -2.38 27.37
N LEU A 329 -10.48 -2.04 27.61
CA LEU A 329 -11.53 -2.09 26.57
C LEU A 329 -11.29 -1.06 25.45
N THR A 330 -10.77 0.10 25.82
CA THR A 330 -10.60 1.25 24.94
C THR A 330 -9.20 1.38 24.34
N VAL A 331 -8.22 0.65 24.86
CA VAL A 331 -6.82 0.70 24.39
C VAL A 331 -6.73 0.45 22.89
N TRP A 332 -5.99 1.34 22.23
CA TRP A 332 -5.66 1.25 20.81
C TRP A 332 -4.25 1.76 20.60
N VAL A 333 -3.37 0.88 20.14
CA VAL A 333 -1.97 1.21 19.87
C VAL A 333 -1.73 1.26 18.37
N TRP A 334 -1.09 2.33 17.92
CA TRP A 334 -0.55 2.40 16.57
C TRP A 334 0.97 2.45 16.61
N THR A 335 1.62 1.71 15.72
CA THR A 335 3.08 1.75 15.55
C THR A 335 3.43 1.87 14.08
N GLY A 336 4.30 2.82 13.75
CA GLY A 336 4.83 2.95 12.40
C GLY A 336 5.96 1.95 12.12
N CYS A 337 6.05 1.49 10.89
CA CYS A 337 7.08 0.53 10.46
C CYS A 337 8.51 1.03 10.72
N CYS A 338 9.35 0.21 11.38
CA CYS A 338 10.75 0.53 11.64
C CYS A 338 11.57 0.77 10.36
N MET A 339 11.29 0.05 9.28
CA MET A 339 12.01 0.23 8.01
C MET A 339 11.81 1.62 7.40
N HIS A 340 10.60 2.15 7.51
CA HIS A 340 10.29 3.51 7.07
C HIS A 340 10.87 4.57 8.01
N LYS A 341 11.03 4.29 9.31
CA LYS A 341 11.73 5.20 10.23
C LYS A 341 13.18 5.40 9.80
N ASP A 342 13.91 4.31 9.56
CA ASP A 342 15.29 4.36 9.06
C ASP A 342 15.38 5.05 7.70
N GLN A 343 14.54 4.68 6.74
CA GLN A 343 14.54 5.31 5.41
C GLN A 343 14.28 6.82 5.48
N ASN A 344 13.33 7.25 6.31
CA ASN A 344 13.04 8.66 6.50
C ASN A 344 14.20 9.37 7.19
N SER A 345 14.83 8.77 8.20
CA SER A 345 16.01 9.33 8.86
C SER A 345 17.21 9.47 7.93
N PHE A 346 17.45 8.49 7.06
CA PHE A 346 18.43 8.57 5.99
C PHE A 346 18.14 9.75 5.03
N LYS A 347 16.86 9.90 4.62
CA LYS A 347 16.42 11.04 3.79
C LYS A 347 16.59 12.38 4.51
N GLY A 348 16.29 12.44 5.81
CA GLY A 348 16.46 13.63 6.64
C GLY A 348 17.92 14.07 6.73
N GLY A 349 18.83 13.12 6.99
CA GLY A 349 20.26 13.39 6.97
C GLY A 349 20.76 13.88 5.61
N ASN A 350 20.33 13.23 4.52
CA ASN A 350 20.71 13.65 3.17
C ASN A 350 20.23 15.08 2.88
N THR A 351 19.00 15.41 3.27
CA THR A 351 18.42 16.75 3.07
C THR A 351 19.23 17.82 3.81
N ALA A 352 19.61 17.56 5.06
CA ALA A 352 20.43 18.47 5.86
C ALA A 352 21.83 18.67 5.25
N MET A 353 22.52 17.58 4.90
CA MET A 353 23.83 17.62 4.25
C MET A 353 23.80 18.40 2.93
N THR A 354 22.84 18.12 2.06
CA THR A 354 22.69 18.78 0.76
C THR A 354 22.43 20.29 0.92
N ALA A 355 21.67 20.70 1.93
CA ALA A 355 21.47 22.12 2.25
C ALA A 355 22.73 22.79 2.80
N HIS A 356 23.59 22.04 3.49
CA HIS A 356 24.74 22.58 4.21
C HIS A 356 25.82 23.18 3.31
N TRP A 357 26.00 22.68 2.07
CA TRP A 357 26.90 23.28 1.08
C TRP A 357 26.62 24.77 0.89
N LYS A 358 25.34 25.16 0.80
CA LYS A 358 24.92 26.56 0.67
C LYS A 358 25.16 27.37 1.94
N ILE A 359 24.94 26.76 3.11
CA ILE A 359 25.16 27.40 4.42
C ILE A 359 26.62 27.78 4.61
N LEU A 360 27.54 26.90 4.18
CA LEU A 360 28.98 27.14 4.22
C LEU A 360 29.48 28.11 3.14
N GLY A 361 28.64 28.47 2.16
CA GLY A 361 29.01 29.37 1.06
C GLY A 361 30.08 28.78 0.14
N ILE A 362 30.13 27.45 0.01
CA ILE A 362 31.11 26.71 -0.80
C ILE A 362 30.44 26.03 -1.99
N ASP A 363 31.22 25.76 -3.03
CA ASP A 363 30.74 25.04 -4.20
C ASP A 363 30.38 23.60 -3.84
N GLY A 364 29.10 23.27 -4.01
CA GLY A 364 28.57 21.92 -3.76
C GLY A 364 28.74 20.98 -4.97
N PRO A 365 28.10 19.80 -4.90
CA PRO A 365 28.15 18.79 -5.96
C PRO A 365 27.71 19.31 -7.33
N ILE A 366 28.33 18.77 -8.38
CA ILE A 366 27.95 19.13 -9.74
C ILE A 366 26.51 18.71 -10.07
N PRO A 367 25.83 19.45 -10.97
CA PRO A 367 24.52 19.06 -11.47
C PRO A 367 24.60 17.75 -12.29
N LEU A 368 23.90 16.70 -11.87
CA LEU A 368 23.92 15.37 -12.53
C LEU A 368 22.79 15.21 -13.55
N ALA A 369 22.66 16.20 -14.42
CA ALA A 369 21.59 16.31 -15.40
C ALA A 369 21.58 15.20 -16.46
N ASN A 370 20.38 14.90 -16.97
CA ASN A 370 20.24 14.09 -18.18
C ASN A 370 20.70 14.90 -19.42
N LYS A 371 20.79 14.27 -20.60
CA LYS A 371 21.27 14.93 -21.84
C LYS A 371 20.47 16.18 -22.24
N GLU A 372 19.18 16.23 -21.91
CA GLU A 372 18.29 17.35 -22.26
C GLU A 372 18.56 18.54 -21.33
N ASN A 373 18.62 18.29 -20.02
CA ASN A 373 18.90 19.31 -19.01
C ASN A 373 20.37 19.79 -19.07
N ALA A 374 21.32 18.93 -19.48
CA ALA A 374 22.73 19.30 -19.62
C ALA A 374 22.97 20.40 -20.67
N LYS A 375 22.12 20.48 -21.70
CA LYS A 375 22.18 21.58 -22.69
C LYS A 375 21.73 22.90 -22.08
N ALA A 376 20.64 22.89 -21.31
CA ALA A 376 20.14 24.06 -20.59
C ALA A 376 21.16 24.57 -19.57
N ILE A 377 21.75 23.66 -18.76
CA ILE A 377 22.79 24.01 -17.78
C ILE A 377 24.02 24.62 -18.44
N ARG A 378 24.53 24.01 -19.52
CA ARG A 378 25.73 24.52 -20.22
C ARG A 378 25.50 25.92 -20.77
N LYS A 379 24.28 26.22 -21.23
CA LYS A 379 23.87 27.52 -21.72
C LYS A 379 23.84 28.57 -20.60
N ILE A 380 23.47 28.18 -19.39
CA ILE A 380 23.41 29.05 -18.20
C ILE A 380 24.79 29.29 -17.58
N LEU A 381 25.59 28.23 -17.40
CA LEU A 381 26.89 28.30 -16.72
C LEU A 381 28.02 28.84 -17.61
N HIS A 382 27.87 28.75 -18.94
CA HIS A 382 28.86 29.23 -19.90
C HIS A 382 28.18 30.04 -21.02
N PRO A 383 27.59 31.21 -20.70
CA PRO A 383 26.89 32.03 -21.68
C PRO A 383 27.79 32.43 -22.85
N GLU A 384 29.10 32.63 -22.61
CA GLU A 384 30.11 32.87 -23.65
C GLU A 384 30.35 31.73 -24.65
N ARG A 385 29.82 30.52 -24.42
CA ARG A 385 29.95 29.36 -25.32
C ARG A 385 28.66 29.01 -26.06
N GLY A 386 27.58 29.77 -25.87
CA GLY A 386 26.28 29.52 -26.49
C GLY A 386 25.81 30.69 -27.35
N ASP A 387 25.47 30.43 -28.61
CA ASP A 387 24.98 31.46 -29.56
C ASP A 387 23.52 31.93 -29.30
N ALA A 388 22.90 31.55 -28.17
CA ALA A 388 21.47 31.81 -27.90
C ALA A 388 21.21 32.23 -26.44
N GLU A 389 20.31 33.21 -26.23
CA GLU A 389 19.91 33.75 -24.91
C GLU A 389 19.29 32.69 -23.99
N VAL A 390 19.66 32.72 -22.70
CA VAL A 390 19.09 31.87 -21.64
C VAL A 390 17.58 32.12 -21.54
N THR A 391 16.77 31.06 -21.67
CA THR A 391 15.31 31.15 -21.60
C THR A 391 14.77 30.80 -20.21
N ALA A 392 13.54 31.20 -19.90
CA ALA A 392 12.86 30.79 -18.66
C ALA A 392 12.72 29.26 -18.53
N GLU A 393 12.62 28.55 -19.66
CA GLU A 393 12.59 27.09 -19.69
C GLU A 393 13.96 26.47 -19.37
N ASP A 394 15.06 27.14 -19.71
CA ASP A 394 16.40 26.74 -19.30
C ASP A 394 16.58 26.90 -17.78
N LEU A 395 16.01 27.97 -17.19
CA LEU A 395 16.04 28.23 -15.74
C LEU A 395 15.18 27.23 -14.95
N LYS A 396 13.95 26.93 -15.41
CA LYS A 396 13.10 25.89 -14.78
C LYS A 396 13.76 24.50 -14.85
N LYS A 397 14.37 24.17 -15.99
CA LYS A 397 15.18 22.93 -16.13
C LYS A 397 16.40 22.91 -15.22
N LEU A 398 16.89 24.06 -14.74
CA LEU A 398 17.97 24.14 -13.75
C LEU A 398 17.45 23.86 -12.34
N GLU A 399 16.26 24.37 -12.00
CA GLU A 399 15.57 24.11 -10.73
C GLU A 399 15.27 22.61 -10.54
N ASP A 400 14.94 21.91 -11.63
CA ASP A 400 14.67 20.46 -11.64
C ASP A 400 15.94 19.58 -11.63
N VAL A 401 17.14 20.16 -11.64
CA VAL A 401 18.37 19.36 -11.70
C VAL A 401 18.80 18.91 -10.32
N ALA A 402 18.62 17.61 -10.08
CA ALA A 402 19.20 16.95 -8.93
C ALA A 402 20.72 16.78 -9.05
N PHE A 403 21.41 16.88 -7.91
CA PHE A 403 22.85 16.85 -7.73
C PHE A 403 23.24 15.84 -6.64
N GLY A 404 24.54 15.60 -6.48
CA GLY A 404 25.06 14.92 -5.28
C GLY A 404 24.97 13.39 -5.27
N GLY A 405 25.34 12.81 -4.12
CA GLY A 405 25.54 11.37 -3.93
C GLY A 405 24.26 10.56 -4.05
N ALA A 406 23.15 11.06 -3.51
CA ALA A 406 21.84 10.41 -3.62
C ALA A 406 21.36 10.35 -5.09
N LYS A 407 21.61 11.41 -5.88
CA LYS A 407 21.30 11.40 -7.31
C LYS A 407 22.23 10.47 -8.08
N LEU A 408 23.52 10.45 -7.76
CA LEU A 408 24.48 9.54 -8.38
C LEU A 408 24.08 8.07 -8.19
N THR A 409 23.72 7.67 -6.97
CA THR A 409 23.25 6.31 -6.66
C THR A 409 21.93 5.97 -7.36
N ALA A 410 21.01 6.92 -7.50
CA ALA A 410 19.78 6.75 -8.29
C ALA A 410 20.08 6.50 -9.78
N LEU A 411 20.98 7.29 -10.36
CA LEU A 411 21.40 7.16 -11.76
C LEU A 411 22.16 5.85 -12.00
N ALA A 412 23.06 5.49 -11.09
CA ALA A 412 23.81 4.24 -11.14
C ALA A 412 22.87 3.04 -11.11
N GLY A 413 21.89 2.99 -10.20
CA GLY A 413 20.92 1.90 -10.17
C GLY A 413 20.04 1.86 -11.42
N ALA A 414 19.61 3.01 -11.94
CA ALA A 414 18.87 3.06 -13.21
C ALA A 414 19.68 2.58 -14.42
N ILE A 415 21.01 2.64 -14.38
CA ILE A 415 21.89 2.14 -15.44
C ILE A 415 22.26 0.69 -15.19
N PHE A 416 22.72 0.32 -14.01
CA PHE A 416 23.33 -0.99 -13.74
C PHE A 416 22.30 -2.06 -13.36
N ASN A 417 21.21 -1.69 -12.68
CA ASN A 417 20.15 -2.65 -12.30
C ASN A 417 18.75 -1.99 -12.31
N ASN A 418 18.27 -1.69 -13.50
CA ASN A 418 16.99 -1.01 -13.70
C ASN A 418 15.80 -1.92 -13.35
N ALA A 419 14.82 -1.39 -12.61
CA ALA A 419 13.50 -2.00 -12.39
C ALA A 419 12.77 -2.51 -13.65
N ILE A 420 13.06 -1.96 -14.83
CA ILE A 420 12.58 -2.46 -16.12
C ILE A 420 13.70 -3.26 -16.78
N ASP A 421 13.55 -4.58 -16.85
CA ASP A 421 14.57 -5.53 -17.35
C ASP A 421 15.12 -5.21 -18.77
N LYS A 422 14.38 -4.45 -19.57
CA LYS A 422 14.79 -4.01 -20.93
C LYS A 422 15.55 -2.69 -20.96
N ARG A 423 15.70 -2.02 -19.82
CA ARG A 423 16.40 -0.74 -19.66
C ARG A 423 17.66 -0.95 -18.82
N GLY A 424 18.66 -0.10 -19.01
CA GLY A 424 19.95 -0.26 -18.33
C GLY A 424 20.81 -1.38 -18.93
N GLN A 425 21.82 -1.79 -18.18
CA GLN A 425 22.90 -2.69 -18.58
C GLN A 425 22.69 -4.09 -18.01
N GLY A 426 22.12 -4.21 -16.80
CA GLY A 426 21.73 -5.49 -16.20
C GLY A 426 22.89 -6.48 -16.11
N ASP A 427 22.76 -7.63 -16.76
CA ASP A 427 23.77 -8.68 -16.72
C ASP A 427 25.08 -8.28 -17.45
N ALA A 428 25.05 -7.33 -18.39
CA ALA A 428 26.27 -6.80 -19.01
C ALA A 428 27.18 -6.07 -18.00
N HIS A 429 26.59 -5.40 -17.01
CA HIS A 429 27.33 -4.77 -15.92
C HIS A 429 27.95 -5.81 -14.97
N GLN A 430 27.22 -6.89 -14.66
CA GLN A 430 27.76 -7.99 -13.84
C GLN A 430 28.98 -8.64 -14.50
N LEU A 431 28.88 -8.99 -15.79
CA LEU A 431 29.99 -9.56 -16.55
C LEU A 431 31.21 -8.63 -16.62
N PHE A 432 30.99 -7.31 -16.72
CA PHE A 432 32.05 -6.31 -16.66
C PHE A 432 32.79 -6.34 -15.32
N LEU A 433 32.06 -6.36 -14.20
CA LEU A 433 32.67 -6.43 -12.88
C LEU A 433 33.35 -7.78 -12.62
N GLU A 434 32.76 -8.90 -13.03
CA GLU A 434 33.38 -10.24 -12.92
C GLU A 434 34.75 -10.27 -13.61
N TYR A 435 34.82 -9.72 -14.83
CA TYR A 435 36.07 -9.61 -15.58
C TYR A 435 37.09 -8.69 -14.91
N HIS A 436 36.70 -7.50 -14.47
CA HIS A 436 37.63 -6.50 -13.95
C HIS A 436 38.03 -6.70 -12.48
N LEU A 437 37.20 -7.38 -11.70
CA LEU A 437 37.49 -7.72 -10.30
C LEU A 437 38.07 -9.14 -10.16
N GLU A 438 38.18 -9.89 -11.26
CA GLU A 438 38.65 -11.28 -11.29
C GLU A 438 37.85 -12.19 -10.34
N LEU A 439 36.52 -12.04 -10.35
CA LEU A 439 35.59 -12.80 -9.51
C LEU A 439 34.70 -13.71 -10.36
N ASP A 440 34.48 -14.94 -9.89
CA ASP A 440 33.59 -15.90 -10.57
C ASP A 440 32.14 -15.42 -10.66
N ARG A 441 31.72 -14.62 -9.68
CA ARG A 441 30.37 -14.05 -9.64
C ARG A 441 30.33 -12.82 -8.77
N VAL A 442 29.65 -11.78 -9.25
CA VAL A 442 29.38 -10.57 -8.47
C VAL A 442 27.90 -10.47 -8.07
N LYS A 443 27.63 -9.69 -7.02
CA LYS A 443 26.26 -9.34 -6.65
C LYS A 443 25.70 -8.37 -7.69
N ARG A 444 24.37 -8.39 -7.88
CA ARG A 444 23.71 -7.36 -8.70
C ARG A 444 23.81 -6.01 -8.01
N PHE A 445 24.05 -4.96 -8.79
CA PHE A 445 24.04 -3.58 -8.29
C PHE A 445 22.74 -3.30 -7.52
N PRO A 446 22.75 -2.53 -6.43
CA PRO A 446 21.54 -2.23 -5.65
C PRO A 446 20.43 -1.57 -6.47
N GLN A 447 19.18 -2.02 -6.30
CA GLN A 447 18.02 -1.53 -7.07
C GLN A 447 17.44 -0.23 -6.48
N THR A 448 18.19 0.87 -6.63
CA THR A 448 17.77 2.20 -6.12
C THR A 448 16.50 2.73 -6.78
N ASN A 449 16.18 2.29 -8.00
CA ASN A 449 15.00 2.75 -8.74
C ASN A 449 13.70 1.98 -8.44
N ASN A 450 13.69 1.12 -7.43
CA ASN A 450 12.51 0.39 -6.95
C ASN A 450 12.31 0.58 -5.43
N THR A 451 12.79 1.72 -4.90
CA THR A 451 12.56 2.20 -3.53
C THR A 451 12.83 1.14 -2.45
N ARG A 452 13.83 0.27 -2.65
CA ARG A 452 14.18 -0.75 -1.65
C ARG A 452 14.88 -0.09 -0.47
N PHE A 453 14.48 -0.43 0.76
CA PHE A 453 15.13 0.05 1.98
C PHE A 453 16.64 -0.18 1.94
N GLY A 454 17.42 0.83 2.34
CA GLY A 454 18.90 0.77 2.35
C GLY A 454 19.58 0.77 0.98
N SER A 455 18.83 0.74 -0.14
CA SER A 455 19.44 0.56 -1.47
C SER A 455 20.38 1.68 -1.91
N HIS A 456 20.12 2.93 -1.50
CA HIS A 456 21.02 4.05 -1.76
C HIS A 456 22.33 3.93 -0.98
N GLY A 457 22.25 3.50 0.29
CA GLY A 457 23.42 3.19 1.11
C GLY A 457 24.24 2.03 0.54
N ASP A 458 23.58 0.92 0.17
CA ASP A 458 24.24 -0.20 -0.51
C ASP A 458 24.92 0.25 -1.81
N ALA A 459 24.26 1.11 -2.60
CA ALA A 459 24.81 1.63 -3.85
C ALA A 459 26.03 2.54 -3.59
N ALA A 460 25.99 3.35 -2.53
CA ALA A 460 27.12 4.17 -2.13
C ALA A 460 28.32 3.32 -1.72
N VAL A 461 28.08 2.26 -0.94
CA VAL A 461 29.12 1.28 -0.55
C VAL A 461 29.73 0.62 -1.78
N GLU A 462 28.90 0.06 -2.66
CA GLU A 462 29.33 -0.62 -3.90
C GLU A 462 30.18 0.30 -4.81
N LEU A 463 29.71 1.54 -5.04
CA LEU A 463 30.40 2.50 -5.89
C LEU A 463 31.75 2.93 -5.31
N LEU A 464 31.85 3.10 -3.99
CA LEU A 464 33.10 3.49 -3.34
C LEU A 464 34.08 2.32 -3.25
N THR A 465 33.63 1.12 -2.85
CA THR A 465 34.49 -0.08 -2.77
C THR A 465 35.17 -0.39 -4.10
N HIS A 466 34.49 -0.14 -5.23
CA HIS A 466 35.01 -0.41 -6.56
C HIS A 466 35.18 0.86 -7.42
N LEU A 467 35.47 2.01 -6.79
CA LEU A 467 35.48 3.34 -7.43
C LEU A 467 36.30 3.37 -8.71
N GLU A 468 37.53 2.86 -8.68
CA GLU A 468 38.42 2.86 -9.86
C GLU A 468 37.87 2.00 -11.01
N THR A 469 37.29 0.85 -10.70
CA THR A 469 36.62 -0.01 -11.68
C THR A 469 35.42 0.70 -12.30
N TYR A 470 34.62 1.41 -11.51
CA TYR A 470 33.49 2.20 -12.00
C TYR A 470 33.91 3.44 -12.80
N ARG A 471 35.05 4.07 -12.47
CA ARG A 471 35.63 5.17 -13.28
C ARG A 471 36.10 4.69 -14.66
N GLN A 472 36.62 3.47 -14.74
CA GLN A 472 37.02 2.82 -15.99
C GLN A 472 35.82 2.36 -16.85
N CYS A 473 34.63 2.28 -16.26
CA CYS A 473 33.39 1.79 -16.88
C CYS A 473 32.79 2.77 -17.93
N GLY A 474 33.53 3.79 -18.39
CA GLY A 474 33.04 4.89 -19.24
C GLY A 474 32.37 4.50 -20.57
N ARG A 475 32.54 3.25 -21.04
CA ARG A 475 31.79 2.71 -22.20
C ARG A 475 30.37 2.25 -21.87
N ILE A 476 30.11 1.90 -20.61
CA ILE A 476 28.87 1.29 -20.11
C ILE A 476 28.11 2.29 -19.23
N SER A 477 28.80 3.22 -18.56
CA SER A 477 28.22 4.31 -17.78
C SER A 477 27.84 5.51 -18.67
N LYS A 478 26.81 6.26 -18.27
CA LYS A 478 26.46 7.54 -18.91
C LYS A 478 27.38 8.65 -18.39
N LYS A 479 27.57 9.69 -19.19
CA LYS A 479 28.43 10.85 -18.86
C LYS A 479 28.13 11.45 -17.49
N ASN A 480 26.87 11.57 -17.08
CA ASN A 480 26.52 12.11 -15.76
C ASN A 480 27.00 11.22 -14.59
N VAL A 481 26.91 9.90 -14.71
CA VAL A 481 27.48 8.99 -13.68
C VAL A 481 29.00 9.07 -13.70
N TYR A 482 29.62 9.11 -14.88
CA TYR A 482 31.07 9.29 -14.99
C TYR A 482 31.52 10.60 -14.33
N ASP A 483 30.89 11.73 -14.65
CA ASP A 483 31.22 13.03 -14.09
C ASP A 483 31.04 13.04 -12.56
N GLY A 484 29.95 12.46 -12.03
CA GLY A 484 29.73 12.36 -10.58
C GLY A 484 30.75 11.47 -9.85
N LEU A 485 31.30 10.43 -10.49
CA LEU A 485 32.38 9.60 -9.92
C LEU A 485 33.74 10.30 -9.92
N HIS A 486 33.88 11.43 -10.62
CA HIS A 486 35.09 12.25 -10.67
C HIS A 486 34.93 13.57 -9.93
N ASP A 487 33.74 13.86 -9.37
CA ASP A 487 33.44 15.10 -8.67
C ASP A 487 33.68 14.97 -7.15
N PRO A 488 34.65 15.70 -6.57
CA PRO A 488 35.00 15.58 -5.16
C PRO A 488 33.81 15.82 -4.18
N PRO A 489 32.98 16.88 -4.32
CA PRO A 489 31.84 17.06 -3.42
C PRO A 489 30.77 15.96 -3.56
N THR A 490 30.51 15.45 -4.78
CA THR A 490 29.64 14.28 -4.97
C THR A 490 30.19 13.04 -4.24
N LEU A 491 31.51 12.82 -4.28
CA LEU A 491 32.16 11.73 -3.55
C LEU A 491 32.11 11.92 -2.04
N THR A 492 32.20 13.16 -1.53
CA THR A 492 31.97 13.46 -0.10
C THR A 492 30.58 13.01 0.32
N GLU A 493 29.53 13.42 -0.41
CA GLU A 493 28.17 12.99 -0.07
C GLU A 493 28.03 11.48 -0.13
N LEU A 494 28.60 10.83 -1.16
CA LEU A 494 28.59 9.37 -1.30
C LEU A 494 29.26 8.66 -0.11
N ALA A 495 30.37 9.20 0.40
CA ALA A 495 31.08 8.68 1.56
C ALA A 495 30.20 8.77 2.82
N VAL A 496 29.53 9.90 3.04
CA VAL A 496 28.59 10.08 4.17
C VAL A 496 27.44 9.07 4.08
N LEU A 497 26.82 8.91 2.90
CA LEU A 497 25.75 7.92 2.69
C LEU A 497 26.21 6.49 3.02
N ALA A 498 27.42 6.11 2.58
CA ALA A 498 27.97 4.78 2.83
C ALA A 498 28.28 4.55 4.31
N VAL A 499 28.89 5.52 4.98
CA VAL A 499 29.20 5.49 6.42
C VAL A 499 27.95 5.34 7.26
N TYR A 500 26.95 6.20 7.05
CA TYR A 500 25.69 6.12 7.80
C TYR A 500 25.03 4.75 7.59
N HIS A 501 25.06 4.26 6.35
CA HIS A 501 24.45 2.98 6.01
C HIS A 501 25.08 1.81 6.76
N ILE A 502 26.41 1.70 6.76
CA ILE A 502 27.10 0.55 7.36
C ILE A 502 27.16 0.61 8.89
N LEU A 503 27.19 1.81 9.49
CA LEU A 503 27.34 1.99 10.94
C LEU A 503 25.99 2.09 11.66
N ILE A 504 24.93 2.53 10.99
CA ILE A 504 23.62 2.79 11.61
C ILE A 504 22.51 1.99 10.93
N THR A 505 22.24 2.21 9.64
CA THR A 505 21.10 1.58 8.94
C THR A 505 21.18 0.06 8.93
N VAL A 506 22.31 -0.53 8.55
CA VAL A 506 22.49 -1.99 8.51
C VAL A 506 22.39 -2.61 9.91
N PRO A 507 23.09 -2.11 10.95
CA PRO A 507 22.89 -2.56 12.34
C PRO A 507 21.44 -2.43 12.82
N TYR A 508 20.78 -1.30 12.57
CA TYR A 508 19.38 -1.10 12.95
C TYR A 508 18.47 -2.12 12.27
N MET A 509 18.59 -2.27 10.95
CA MET A 509 17.85 -3.28 10.17
C MET A 509 18.07 -4.69 10.70
N ARG A 510 19.31 -5.02 11.08
CA ARG A 510 19.67 -6.33 11.65
C ARG A 510 18.95 -6.57 12.97
N ILE A 511 18.83 -5.56 13.83
CA ILE A 511 18.10 -5.65 15.09
C ILE A 511 16.59 -5.83 14.83
N VAL A 512 15.97 -4.96 14.04
CA VAL A 512 14.50 -4.99 13.88
C VAL A 512 13.99 -6.14 13.01
N ARG A 513 14.86 -6.73 12.17
CA ARG A 513 14.58 -7.92 11.35
C ARG A 513 15.13 -9.23 11.94
N GLN A 514 15.49 -9.27 13.23
CA GLN A 514 15.94 -10.51 13.87
C GLN A 514 14.98 -11.69 13.63
N ASP A 515 15.55 -12.90 13.59
CA ASP A 515 14.94 -14.11 13.04
C ASP A 515 13.53 -14.38 13.59
N SER A 516 12.66 -14.91 12.72
CA SER A 516 11.22 -15.10 12.89
C SER A 516 10.78 -15.88 14.14
N HIS A 517 11.70 -16.61 14.77
CA HIS A 517 11.48 -17.35 16.02
C HIS A 517 11.48 -16.44 17.29
N VAL A 518 12.07 -15.25 17.20
CA VAL A 518 12.06 -14.20 18.24
C VAL A 518 11.48 -12.93 17.63
N ALA A 519 10.26 -13.00 17.11
CA ALA A 519 9.62 -11.85 16.52
C ALA A 519 9.47 -10.71 17.56
N LEU A 520 10.17 -9.60 17.33
CA LEU A 520 10.14 -8.43 18.18
C LEU A 520 8.75 -7.79 18.16
N ASN A 521 8.28 -7.43 19.34
CA ASN A 521 7.06 -6.65 19.50
C ASN A 521 7.42 -5.16 19.35
N ALA A 522 6.76 -4.46 18.43
CA ALA A 522 7.07 -3.08 18.09
C ALA A 522 6.96 -2.13 19.29
N ILE A 523 6.03 -2.41 20.21
CA ILE A 523 5.82 -1.57 21.41
C ILE A 523 6.99 -1.65 22.40
N ASP A 524 7.78 -2.72 22.35
CA ASP A 524 8.96 -2.91 23.20
C ASP A 524 10.21 -2.20 22.64
N LEU A 525 10.10 -1.56 21.47
CA LEU A 525 11.23 -0.90 20.79
C LEU A 525 11.47 0.53 21.25
N GLY A 526 10.73 1.03 22.25
CA GLY A 526 10.97 2.35 22.83
C GLY A 526 12.44 2.59 23.23
N PRO A 527 13.08 1.71 24.01
CA PRO A 527 14.51 1.78 24.32
C PRO A 527 15.40 1.85 23.08
N LEU A 528 15.18 0.96 22.10
CA LEU A 528 15.98 0.95 20.86
C LEU A 528 15.97 2.29 20.13
N HIS A 529 14.81 2.96 20.08
CA HIS A 529 14.71 4.28 19.44
C HIS A 529 15.29 5.41 20.31
N ARG A 530 15.47 5.21 21.63
CA ARG A 530 16.29 6.11 22.45
C ARG A 530 17.76 5.89 22.16
N ASP A 531 18.19 4.64 22.20
CA ASP A 531 19.59 4.24 21.99
C ASP A 531 20.13 4.71 20.64
N ILE A 532 19.33 4.65 19.56
CA ILE A 532 19.78 5.14 18.24
C ILE A 532 19.96 6.65 18.18
N ARG A 533 19.17 7.41 18.95
CA ARG A 533 19.31 8.87 19.05
C ARG A 533 20.55 9.22 19.86
N ASP A 534 20.75 8.53 20.98
CA ASP A 534 21.93 8.69 21.83
C ASP A 534 23.20 8.30 21.05
N HIS A 535 23.12 7.26 20.20
CA HIS A 535 24.20 6.87 19.29
C HIS A 535 24.49 7.93 18.22
N CYS A 536 23.46 8.52 17.61
CA CYS A 536 23.65 9.64 16.67
C CYS A 536 24.34 10.83 17.38
N GLN A 537 23.90 11.16 18.60
CA GLN A 537 24.49 12.23 19.40
C GLN A 537 25.96 11.94 19.74
N LEU A 538 26.29 10.70 20.13
CA LEU A 538 27.67 10.27 20.39
C LEU A 538 28.57 10.50 19.18
N LEU A 539 28.09 10.14 17.98
CA LEU A 539 28.84 10.29 16.73
C LEU A 539 28.95 11.75 16.26
N ILE A 540 27.95 12.59 16.58
CA ILE A 540 28.01 14.04 16.35
C ILE A 540 29.08 14.70 17.23
N GLU A 541 29.16 14.29 18.50
CA GLU A 541 30.12 14.84 19.46
C GLU A 541 31.54 14.32 19.24
N ASN A 542 31.68 13.15 18.61
CA ASN A 542 32.96 12.46 18.42
C ASN A 542 33.09 11.93 16.99
N PRO A 543 33.12 12.81 15.96
CA PRO A 543 33.17 12.38 14.56
C PRO A 543 34.43 11.57 14.21
N ASP A 544 35.51 11.73 14.98
CA ASP A 544 36.76 10.97 14.84
C ASP A 544 36.57 9.46 15.04
N LEU A 545 35.53 9.03 15.78
CA LEU A 545 35.16 7.61 15.89
C LEU A 545 34.86 6.98 14.51
N ILE A 546 34.51 7.81 13.52
CA ILE A 546 34.20 7.42 12.15
C ILE A 546 35.33 7.81 11.20
N LEU A 547 35.85 9.04 11.31
CA LEU A 547 36.82 9.57 10.35
C LEU A 547 38.22 8.96 10.53
N ASP A 548 38.61 8.70 11.78
CA ASP A 548 39.84 8.02 12.15
C ASP A 548 39.59 6.54 12.51
N PHE A 549 38.62 5.92 11.85
CA PHE A 549 38.19 4.56 12.14
C PHE A 549 39.36 3.57 12.21
N ASP A 550 39.45 2.88 13.34
CA ASP A 550 40.29 1.71 13.60
C ASP A 550 39.35 0.51 13.79
N GLU A 551 39.75 -0.66 13.31
CA GLU A 551 39.03 -1.92 13.53
C GLU A 551 38.77 -2.19 15.02
N GLN A 552 39.57 -1.64 15.93
CA GLN A 552 39.32 -1.77 17.37
C GLN A 552 38.19 -0.86 17.89
N LEU A 553 37.79 0.16 17.13
CA LEU A 553 36.78 1.15 17.51
C LEU A 553 35.37 0.80 17.05
N TYR A 554 35.18 -0.26 16.24
CA TYR A 554 33.84 -0.65 15.79
C TYR A 554 32.82 -0.82 16.93
N PRO A 555 33.16 -1.35 18.14
CA PRO A 555 32.16 -1.53 19.19
C PRO A 555 31.50 -0.23 19.66
N LEU A 556 32.16 0.92 19.44
CA LEU A 556 31.66 2.25 19.76
C LEU A 556 31.06 2.96 18.54
N ALA A 557 31.57 2.70 17.34
CA ALA A 557 31.13 3.37 16.12
C ALA A 557 29.87 2.74 15.51
N THR A 558 29.68 1.42 15.62
CA THR A 558 28.51 0.72 15.08
C THR A 558 27.37 0.68 16.10
N PHE A 559 26.15 0.92 15.62
CA PHE A 559 24.98 1.00 16.49
C PHE A 559 24.69 -0.32 17.26
N ASP A 560 24.96 -1.48 16.65
CA ASP A 560 24.78 -2.78 17.32
C ASP A 560 26.06 -3.31 18.00
N GLY A 561 27.13 -2.50 18.01
CA GLY A 561 28.45 -2.86 18.56
C GLY A 561 29.15 -4.02 17.85
N ARG A 562 28.67 -4.43 16.66
CA ARG A 562 29.24 -5.52 15.87
C ARG A 562 30.14 -4.98 14.76
N GLU A 563 31.01 -5.85 14.26
CA GLU A 563 31.86 -5.53 13.12
C GLU A 563 31.02 -5.12 11.89
N PRO A 564 31.38 -4.02 11.18
CA PRO A 564 30.71 -3.59 9.97
C PRO A 564 30.79 -4.65 8.87
N ALA A 565 29.73 -4.78 8.07
CA ALA A 565 29.67 -5.80 7.02
C ALA A 565 30.67 -5.59 5.86
N ASN A 566 31.24 -4.39 5.72
CA ASN A 566 32.21 -4.05 4.69
C ASN A 566 33.24 -3.07 5.26
N LEU A 567 34.35 -3.58 5.80
CA LEU A 567 35.46 -2.75 6.27
C LEU A 567 36.22 -2.08 5.12
N THR A 568 36.23 -2.70 3.94
CA THR A 568 36.95 -2.19 2.75
C THR A 568 36.48 -0.79 2.34
N VAL A 569 35.17 -0.50 2.44
CA VAL A 569 34.65 0.83 2.12
C VAL A 569 35.16 1.89 3.10
N LEU A 570 35.29 1.57 4.40
CA LEU A 570 35.81 2.51 5.40
C LEU A 570 37.28 2.83 5.13
N SER A 571 38.09 1.80 4.84
CA SER A 571 39.49 2.00 4.45
C SER A 571 39.61 2.86 3.18
N GLN A 572 38.71 2.65 2.21
CA GLN A 572 38.69 3.43 0.98
C GLN A 572 38.31 4.90 1.22
N ILE A 573 37.31 5.16 2.07
CA ILE A 573 36.91 6.52 2.45
C ILE A 573 38.06 7.23 3.16
N LYS A 574 38.73 6.55 4.09
CA LYS A 574 39.91 7.08 4.78
C LYS A 574 41.01 7.46 3.78
N ALA A 575 41.36 6.56 2.86
CA ALA A 575 42.36 6.84 1.83
C ALA A 575 41.97 8.05 0.95
N LEU A 576 40.69 8.16 0.54
CA LEU A 576 40.21 9.31 -0.23
C LEU A 576 40.26 10.62 0.56
N SER A 577 39.99 10.57 1.86
CA SER A 577 40.11 11.70 2.78
C SER A 577 41.56 12.16 2.92
N GLU A 578 42.49 11.23 3.17
CA GLU A 578 43.94 11.50 3.29
C GLU A 578 44.53 12.08 1.99
N MET A 579 44.00 11.70 0.82
CA MET A 579 44.35 12.27 -0.48
C MET A 579 43.73 13.65 -0.74
N GLY A 580 42.89 14.18 0.17
CA GLY A 580 42.19 15.46 -0.01
C GLY A 580 41.08 15.42 -1.07
N THR A 581 40.56 14.24 -1.41
CA THR A 581 39.51 14.07 -2.43
C THR A 581 38.09 14.22 -1.87
N LEU A 582 37.94 14.21 -0.53
CA LEU A 582 36.65 14.35 0.16
C LEU A 582 36.58 15.70 0.90
N PRO A 583 36.32 16.82 0.19
CA PRO A 583 36.27 18.12 0.81
C PRO A 583 35.14 18.19 1.86
N TYR A 584 35.42 18.82 3.01
CA TYR A 584 34.46 19.07 4.09
C TYR A 584 33.75 17.81 4.64
N LEU A 585 34.39 16.63 4.54
CA LEU A 585 33.79 15.35 4.94
C LEU A 585 33.23 15.34 6.37
N GLU A 586 33.99 15.86 7.33
CA GLU A 586 33.56 15.95 8.73
C GLU A 586 32.29 16.79 8.90
N ALA A 587 32.28 18.00 8.35
CA ALA A 587 31.12 18.90 8.43
C ALA A 587 29.88 18.26 7.78
N MET A 588 30.03 17.64 6.62
CA MET A 588 28.93 16.97 5.92
C MET A 588 28.40 15.76 6.69
N LEU A 589 29.29 14.97 7.31
CA LEU A 589 28.92 13.83 8.14
C LEU A 589 28.14 14.27 9.38
N VAL A 590 28.64 15.27 10.11
CA VAL A 590 28.00 15.80 11.31
C VAL A 590 26.61 16.34 10.97
N THR A 591 26.48 17.17 9.93
CA THR A 591 25.17 17.70 9.52
C THR A 591 24.20 16.61 9.04
N PHE A 592 24.70 15.55 8.40
CA PHE A 592 23.87 14.40 8.08
C PHE A 592 23.32 13.73 9.34
N LEU A 593 24.18 13.49 10.35
CA LEU A 593 23.78 12.88 11.61
C LEU A 593 22.77 13.74 12.37
N GLU A 594 22.95 15.05 12.41
CA GLU A 594 22.00 16.01 13.01
C GLU A 594 20.62 15.93 12.33
N GLY A 595 20.59 15.97 10.99
CA GLY A 595 19.35 15.84 10.22
C GLY A 595 18.67 14.48 10.40
N ALA A 596 19.46 13.41 10.47
CA ALA A 596 18.96 12.06 10.73
C ALA A 596 18.41 11.93 12.16
N MET A 597 19.09 12.48 13.17
CA MET A 597 18.66 12.46 14.58
C MET A 597 17.35 13.22 14.77
N ALA A 598 17.22 14.43 14.20
CA ALA A 598 15.98 15.19 14.21
C ALA A 598 14.82 14.38 13.60
N THR A 599 15.11 13.62 12.54
CA THR A 599 14.12 12.79 11.87
C THR A 599 13.77 11.54 12.67
N TRP A 600 14.73 10.90 13.35
CA TRP A 600 14.47 9.81 14.30
C TRP A 600 13.52 10.25 15.40
N ILE A 601 13.72 11.45 15.98
CA ILE A 601 12.81 12.02 17.00
C ILE A 601 11.39 12.13 16.46
N ARG A 602 11.23 12.70 15.25
CA ARG A 602 9.91 12.89 14.62
C ARG A 602 9.20 11.57 14.31
N PHE A 603 9.92 10.59 13.76
CA PHE A 603 9.34 9.31 13.34
C PHE A 603 9.30 8.24 14.43
N SER A 604 9.75 8.54 15.64
CA SER A 604 9.61 7.69 16.83
C SER A 604 8.72 8.33 17.90
N SER A 605 7.88 9.28 17.53
CA SER A 605 7.05 10.05 18.48
C SER A 605 6.02 9.19 19.21
N GLU A 606 5.65 8.03 18.66
CA GLU A 606 4.75 7.08 19.33
C GLU A 606 5.34 6.50 20.63
N PHE A 607 6.66 6.58 20.81
CA PHE A 607 7.38 6.13 22.01
C PHE A 607 7.70 7.27 22.98
N ALA A 608 7.14 8.47 22.78
CA ALA A 608 7.39 9.60 23.66
C ALA A 608 6.93 9.30 25.11
N PRO A 609 7.66 9.77 26.14
CA PRO A 609 7.24 9.63 27.53
C PRO A 609 5.84 10.20 27.77
N GLY A 610 5.02 9.50 28.54
CA GLY A 610 3.61 9.86 28.78
C GLY A 610 2.67 9.57 27.60
N GLY A 611 3.17 9.00 26.50
CA GLY A 611 2.36 8.50 25.39
C GLY A 611 1.66 7.18 25.72
N ILE A 612 0.81 6.71 24.80
CA ILE A 612 0.03 5.48 24.99
C ILE A 612 0.94 4.27 25.27
N ILE A 613 2.02 4.11 24.50
CA ILE A 613 2.94 2.96 24.63
C ILE A 613 3.68 2.99 25.98
N ASP A 614 4.13 4.17 26.40
CA ASP A 614 4.84 4.38 27.67
C ASP A 614 3.93 4.10 28.88
N GLY A 615 2.63 4.41 28.76
CA GLY A 615 1.63 4.18 29.79
C GLY A 615 1.13 2.73 29.91
N LEU A 616 1.51 1.82 29.01
CA LEU A 616 1.06 0.42 29.07
C LEU A 616 1.70 -0.34 30.24
N SER A 617 0.88 -1.08 30.98
CA SER A 617 1.35 -2.08 31.94
C SER A 617 2.01 -3.29 31.25
N GLU A 618 2.80 -4.06 31.98
CA GLU A 618 3.44 -5.27 31.44
C GLU A 618 2.42 -6.33 30.99
N ASP A 619 1.30 -6.43 31.69
CA ASP A 619 0.19 -7.32 31.31
C ASP A 619 -0.46 -6.87 29.98
N GLU A 620 -0.56 -5.57 29.74
CA GLU A 620 -1.07 -5.03 28.47
C GLU A 620 -0.07 -5.23 27.34
N LYS A 621 1.22 -4.99 27.57
CA LYS A 621 2.27 -5.25 26.58
C LYS A 621 2.30 -6.72 26.15
N ALA A 622 2.05 -7.65 27.08
CA ALA A 622 1.94 -9.08 26.76
C ALA A 622 0.74 -9.43 25.87
N ARG A 623 -0.29 -8.58 25.83
CA ARG A 623 -1.53 -8.77 25.06
C ARG A 623 -1.53 -8.03 23.73
N ILE A 624 -0.79 -6.94 23.63
CA ILE A 624 -0.69 -6.12 22.43
C ILE A 624 0.59 -6.49 21.70
N TRP A 625 0.43 -7.27 20.64
CA TRP A 625 1.58 -7.62 19.80
C TRP A 625 1.46 -6.98 18.43
N LEU A 626 2.46 -6.19 18.04
CA LEU A 626 2.57 -5.54 16.73
C LEU A 626 3.94 -5.90 16.13
N PRO A 627 4.03 -6.24 14.83
CA PRO A 627 5.32 -6.55 14.23
C PRO A 627 6.17 -5.26 14.09
N ALA A 628 7.47 -5.37 14.34
CA ALA A 628 8.42 -4.27 14.16
C ALA A 628 8.46 -3.73 12.72
N THR A 629 8.24 -4.60 11.73
CA THR A 629 8.29 -4.24 10.30
C THR A 629 6.99 -4.62 9.59
N ASN A 630 6.67 -3.87 8.52
CA ASN A 630 5.54 -4.16 7.64
C ASN A 630 5.94 -5.07 6.46
N ASP A 631 7.14 -5.68 6.51
CA ASP A 631 7.74 -6.48 5.43
C ASP A 631 6.80 -7.62 4.94
N HIS A 632 5.85 -8.06 5.78
CA HIS A 632 4.94 -9.16 5.46
C HIS A 632 3.81 -8.73 4.51
N ASN A 633 3.30 -7.51 4.66
CA ASN A 633 2.35 -6.94 3.71
C ASN A 633 3.05 -6.60 2.39
N GLU A 634 4.20 -5.93 2.43
CA GLU A 634 5.04 -5.65 1.24
C GLU A 634 5.39 -6.96 0.51
N GLY A 635 5.81 -7.99 1.25
CA GLY A 635 6.11 -9.31 0.72
C GLY A 635 4.89 -10.04 0.15
N ALA A 636 3.69 -9.82 0.69
CA ALA A 636 2.44 -10.32 0.12
C ALA A 636 2.13 -9.67 -1.23
N LEU A 637 2.27 -8.34 -1.31
CA LEU A 637 2.06 -7.57 -2.52
C LEU A 637 3.10 -7.93 -3.58
N GLY A 638 4.39 -8.03 -3.21
CA GLY A 638 5.45 -8.51 -4.08
C GLY A 638 5.18 -9.92 -4.62
N SER A 639 4.75 -10.84 -3.75
CA SER A 639 4.35 -12.20 -4.16
C SER A 639 3.16 -12.18 -5.12
N TYR A 640 2.17 -11.33 -4.88
CA TYR A 640 1.03 -11.14 -5.78
C TYR A 640 1.48 -10.63 -7.15
N VAL A 641 2.35 -9.62 -7.19
CA VAL A 641 2.86 -9.03 -8.44
C VAL A 641 3.58 -10.10 -9.27
N VAL A 642 4.45 -10.89 -8.66
CA VAL A 642 5.16 -12.00 -9.31
C VAL A 642 4.18 -13.06 -9.82
N TRP A 643 3.24 -13.48 -8.97
CA TRP A 643 2.22 -14.47 -9.33
C TRP A 643 1.36 -13.99 -10.51
N ALA A 644 0.93 -12.73 -10.51
CA ALA A 644 0.08 -12.14 -11.54
C ALA A 644 0.84 -11.91 -12.87
N ARG A 645 2.17 -11.84 -12.87
CA ARG A 645 2.99 -11.85 -14.09
C ARG A 645 2.96 -13.24 -14.74
N ASN A 646 3.11 -14.29 -13.94
CA ASN A 646 3.10 -15.67 -14.41
C ASN A 646 1.69 -16.20 -14.71
N ASN A 647 0.66 -15.59 -14.11
CA ASN A 647 -0.74 -15.98 -14.23
C ASN A 647 -1.59 -14.77 -14.67
N ALA A 648 -1.35 -14.26 -15.89
CA ALA A 648 -1.99 -13.01 -16.36
C ALA A 648 -3.53 -13.04 -16.37
N THR A 649 -4.13 -14.22 -16.50
CA THR A 649 -5.60 -14.42 -16.44
C THR A 649 -6.07 -15.00 -15.10
N GLY A 650 -5.17 -15.11 -14.12
CA GLY A 650 -5.49 -15.61 -12.78
C GLY A 650 -6.41 -14.65 -12.04
N ALA A 651 -7.32 -15.20 -11.24
CA ALA A 651 -8.21 -14.40 -10.41
C ALA A 651 -7.60 -14.11 -9.04
N LEU A 652 -7.95 -12.97 -8.44
CA LEU A 652 -7.35 -12.55 -7.16
C LEU A 652 -7.64 -13.54 -6.02
N HIS A 653 -8.85 -14.11 -5.99
CA HIS A 653 -9.22 -15.12 -5.00
C HIS A 653 -8.46 -16.45 -5.16
N THR A 654 -7.97 -16.77 -6.38
CA THR A 654 -7.08 -17.91 -6.61
C THR A 654 -5.72 -17.66 -5.95
N PHE A 655 -5.18 -16.45 -6.10
CA PHE A 655 -3.96 -16.07 -5.38
C PHE A 655 -4.16 -16.13 -3.87
N ASN A 656 -5.26 -15.55 -3.35
CA ASN A 656 -5.53 -15.56 -1.92
C ASN A 656 -5.66 -16.99 -1.36
N GLY A 657 -6.36 -17.90 -2.06
CA GLY A 657 -6.46 -19.29 -1.64
C GLY A 657 -5.10 -20.01 -1.60
N LEU A 658 -4.23 -19.75 -2.58
CA LEU A 658 -2.88 -20.30 -2.61
C LEU A 658 -2.00 -19.74 -1.49
N ALA A 659 -1.98 -18.42 -1.34
CA ALA A 659 -1.17 -17.73 -0.36
C ALA A 659 -1.63 -18.05 1.07
N MET A 660 -2.93 -18.17 1.33
CA MET A 660 -3.45 -18.66 2.60
C MET A 660 -2.98 -20.10 2.85
N ALA A 661 -3.16 -21.03 1.90
CA ALA A 661 -2.71 -22.41 2.09
C ALA A 661 -1.25 -22.51 2.54
N GLN A 662 -0.37 -21.69 1.93
CA GLN A 662 1.06 -21.66 2.25
C GLN A 662 1.40 -20.96 3.56
N ARG A 663 0.87 -19.74 3.77
CA ARG A 663 1.29 -18.86 4.87
C ARG A 663 0.54 -19.16 6.17
N ASN A 664 -0.67 -19.69 6.07
CA ASN A 664 -1.57 -19.93 7.20
C ASN A 664 -1.56 -21.42 7.63
N ASN A 665 -0.80 -22.28 6.96
CA ASN A 665 -0.76 -23.71 7.24
C ASN A 665 -2.17 -24.35 7.36
N VAL A 666 -3.04 -23.99 6.42
CA VAL A 666 -4.47 -24.32 6.42
C VAL A 666 -4.70 -25.84 6.47
N ASP A 667 -3.79 -26.61 5.87
CA ASP A 667 -3.85 -28.08 5.89
C ASP A 667 -3.63 -28.67 7.29
N ALA A 668 -2.71 -28.11 8.10
CA ALA A 668 -2.53 -28.55 9.49
C ALA A 668 -3.75 -28.19 10.34
N PHE A 669 -4.30 -27.00 10.16
CA PHE A 669 -5.56 -26.61 10.80
C PHE A 669 -6.70 -27.56 10.42
N ALA A 670 -6.81 -27.91 9.14
CA ALA A 670 -7.82 -28.84 8.65
C ALA A 670 -7.72 -30.20 9.34
N GLN A 671 -6.51 -30.74 9.47
CA GLN A 671 -6.27 -32.03 10.14
C GLN A 671 -6.64 -32.00 11.63
N ASN A 672 -6.43 -30.88 12.31
CA ASN A 672 -6.61 -30.78 13.76
C ASN A 672 -8.05 -30.42 14.18
N PHE A 673 -8.77 -29.63 13.38
CA PHE A 673 -10.04 -29.03 13.81
C PHE A 673 -11.24 -29.34 12.92
N LEU A 674 -11.03 -29.81 11.69
CA LEU A 674 -12.12 -30.05 10.75
C LEU A 674 -12.59 -31.50 10.78
N THR A 675 -13.90 -31.66 10.69
CA THR A 675 -14.60 -32.93 10.63
C THR A 675 -15.10 -33.19 9.20
N LYS A 676 -15.61 -34.40 8.95
CA LYS A 676 -16.20 -34.75 7.65
C LYS A 676 -17.34 -33.80 7.24
N GLU A 677 -18.12 -33.30 8.20
CA GLU A 677 -19.20 -32.35 7.93
C GLU A 677 -18.64 -31.00 7.44
N ASP A 678 -17.55 -30.53 8.03
CA ASP A 678 -16.87 -29.30 7.62
C ASP A 678 -16.35 -29.42 6.19
N HIS A 679 -15.70 -30.54 5.86
CA HIS A 679 -15.22 -30.80 4.51
C HIS A 679 -16.34 -30.80 3.47
N HIS A 680 -17.51 -31.40 3.78
CA HIS A 680 -18.67 -31.31 2.90
C HIS A 680 -19.15 -29.87 2.69
N TYR A 681 -19.19 -29.07 3.74
CA TYR A 681 -19.51 -27.65 3.64
C TYR A 681 -18.48 -26.91 2.76
N ILE A 682 -17.20 -27.13 2.99
CA ILE A 682 -16.09 -26.52 2.23
C ILE A 682 -16.21 -26.82 0.73
N LEU A 683 -16.50 -28.07 0.37
CA LEU A 683 -16.73 -28.48 -1.02
C LEU A 683 -17.92 -27.74 -1.65
N ALA A 684 -19.01 -27.58 -0.91
CA ALA A 684 -20.19 -26.86 -1.38
C ALA A 684 -19.90 -25.35 -1.54
N ALA A 685 -19.28 -24.73 -0.53
CA ALA A 685 -18.92 -23.32 -0.52
C ALA A 685 -17.92 -22.98 -1.65
N ALA A 686 -16.90 -23.80 -1.87
CA ALA A 686 -15.94 -23.59 -2.95
C ALA A 686 -16.60 -23.68 -4.35
N ARG A 687 -17.58 -24.57 -4.53
CA ARG A 687 -18.37 -24.64 -5.77
C ARG A 687 -19.28 -23.43 -5.96
N GLN A 688 -19.78 -22.84 -4.88
CA GLN A 688 -20.54 -21.60 -4.93
C GLN A 688 -19.63 -20.43 -5.34
N LEU A 689 -18.45 -20.31 -4.71
CA LEU A 689 -17.47 -19.27 -5.07
C LEU A 689 -17.02 -19.35 -6.55
N ASP A 690 -16.86 -20.56 -7.09
CA ASP A 690 -16.58 -20.80 -8.52
C ASP A 690 -17.69 -20.24 -9.43
N GLN A 691 -18.95 -20.31 -8.99
CA GLN A 691 -20.12 -19.86 -9.75
C GLN A 691 -20.41 -18.36 -9.60
N ASP A 692 -20.02 -17.78 -8.47
CA ASP A 692 -20.30 -16.40 -8.04
C ASP A 692 -19.63 -15.30 -8.88
N GLY A 693 -18.72 -15.67 -9.80
CA GLY A 693 -18.11 -14.75 -10.74
C GLY A 693 -17.37 -13.58 -10.08
N LEU A 694 -16.72 -13.81 -8.93
CA LEU A 694 -16.10 -12.77 -8.10
C LEU A 694 -15.17 -11.83 -8.89
N GLU A 695 -14.34 -12.40 -9.76
CA GLU A 695 -13.41 -11.62 -10.59
C GLU A 695 -14.14 -10.75 -11.63
N ARG A 696 -15.31 -11.19 -12.11
CA ARG A 696 -16.17 -10.39 -13.00
C ARG A 696 -16.78 -9.21 -12.24
N ARG A 697 -17.27 -9.44 -11.02
CA ARG A 697 -17.81 -8.39 -10.14
C ARG A 697 -16.75 -7.34 -9.80
N ARG A 698 -15.55 -7.77 -9.39
CA ARG A 698 -14.41 -6.87 -9.14
C ARG A 698 -14.10 -5.96 -10.34
N ARG A 699 -14.05 -6.55 -11.55
CA ARG A 699 -13.81 -5.79 -12.78
C ARG A 699 -14.95 -4.83 -13.13
N ALA A 700 -16.19 -5.16 -12.78
CA ALA A 700 -17.34 -4.27 -13.00
C ALA A 700 -17.26 -3.04 -12.09
N MET A 701 -16.98 -3.23 -10.79
CA MET A 701 -16.81 -2.13 -9.84
C MET A 701 -15.71 -1.15 -10.29
N GLN A 702 -14.56 -1.66 -10.75
CA GLN A 702 -13.50 -0.80 -11.28
C GLN A 702 -13.92 -0.02 -12.54
N LYS A 703 -14.71 -0.64 -13.43
CA LYS A 703 -15.20 0.04 -14.63
C LYS A 703 -16.16 1.18 -14.28
N GLU A 704 -17.06 0.95 -13.33
CA GLU A 704 -18.00 1.95 -12.84
C GLU A 704 -17.26 3.13 -12.21
N TYR A 705 -16.28 2.85 -11.36
CA TYR A 705 -15.42 3.88 -10.76
C TYR A 705 -14.67 4.68 -11.83
N ASN A 706 -14.02 4.02 -12.79
CA ASN A 706 -13.29 4.71 -13.86
C ASN A 706 -14.23 5.58 -14.71
N ALA A 707 -15.47 5.15 -14.96
CA ALA A 707 -16.46 5.94 -15.68
C ALA A 707 -16.89 7.18 -14.87
N ALA A 708 -17.11 7.03 -13.56
CA ALA A 708 -17.42 8.15 -12.67
C ALA A 708 -16.28 9.18 -12.64
N MET A 709 -15.03 8.73 -12.53
CA MET A 709 -13.84 9.61 -12.57
C MET A 709 -13.72 10.40 -13.88
N VAL A 710 -14.09 9.80 -15.03
CA VAL A 710 -14.10 10.53 -16.31
C VAL A 710 -15.14 11.65 -16.28
N VAL A 711 -16.34 11.38 -15.76
CA VAL A 711 -17.40 12.40 -15.64
C VAL A 711 -16.97 13.52 -14.70
N GLU A 712 -16.39 13.19 -13.55
CA GLU A 712 -15.90 14.19 -12.59
C GLU A 712 -14.78 15.05 -13.20
N LYS A 713 -13.83 14.44 -13.92
CA LYS A 713 -12.79 15.18 -14.65
C LYS A 713 -13.38 16.12 -15.69
N GLN A 714 -14.39 15.67 -16.45
CA GLN A 714 -15.08 16.52 -17.42
C GLN A 714 -15.81 17.69 -16.74
N GLN A 715 -16.46 17.46 -15.59
CA GLN A 715 -17.14 18.50 -14.83
C GLN A 715 -16.15 19.51 -14.23
N THR A 716 -15.05 19.04 -13.66
CA THR A 716 -13.99 19.91 -13.12
C THR A 716 -13.35 20.73 -14.23
N GLN A 717 -13.11 20.13 -15.39
CA GLN A 717 -12.62 20.86 -16.56
C GLN A 717 -13.63 21.89 -17.04
N ALA A 718 -14.93 21.53 -17.13
CA ALA A 718 -15.98 22.46 -17.51
C ALA A 718 -16.10 23.63 -16.51
N LYS A 719 -15.93 23.38 -15.19
CA LYS A 719 -15.89 24.41 -14.16
C LYS A 719 -14.65 25.32 -14.30
N LYS A 720 -13.47 24.76 -14.61
CA LYS A 720 -12.25 25.54 -14.90
C LYS A 720 -12.48 26.45 -16.11
N VAL A 721 -12.97 25.89 -17.22
CA VAL A 721 -13.27 26.65 -18.44
C VAL A 721 -14.33 27.73 -18.20
N ALA A 722 -15.40 27.42 -17.45
CA ALA A 722 -16.44 28.41 -17.13
C ALA A 722 -15.89 29.55 -16.27
N ARG A 723 -15.03 29.26 -15.29
CA ARG A 723 -14.35 30.26 -14.46
C ARG A 723 -13.39 31.11 -15.30
N GLU A 724 -12.66 30.51 -16.23
CA GLU A 724 -11.80 31.23 -17.16
C GLU A 724 -12.61 32.14 -18.11
N ASP A 725 -13.75 31.67 -18.61
CA ASP A 725 -14.65 32.45 -19.46
C ASP A 725 -15.26 33.63 -18.67
N GLU A 726 -15.64 33.43 -17.40
CA GLU A 726 -16.13 34.50 -16.51
C GLU A 726 -15.06 35.57 -16.24
N ILE A 727 -13.84 35.15 -15.87
CA ILE A 727 -12.71 36.08 -15.68
C ILE A 727 -12.41 36.82 -16.98
N THR A 728 -12.39 36.14 -18.11
CA THR A 728 -12.12 36.76 -19.42
C THR A 728 -13.21 37.77 -19.79
N ALA A 729 -14.48 37.48 -19.51
CA ALA A 729 -15.58 38.41 -19.73
C ALA A 729 -15.46 39.65 -18.83
N GLN A 730 -15.16 39.47 -17.54
CA GLN A 730 -14.90 40.57 -16.60
C GLN A 730 -13.75 41.45 -17.11
N LEU A 731 -12.60 40.87 -17.45
CA LEU A 731 -11.43 41.62 -17.93
C LEU A 731 -11.71 42.33 -19.26
N ASN A 732 -12.45 41.72 -20.19
CA ASN A 732 -12.85 42.39 -21.44
C ASN A 732 -13.72 43.63 -21.16
N SER A 733 -14.61 43.57 -20.16
CA SER A 733 -15.51 44.67 -19.80
C SER A 733 -14.82 45.83 -19.06
N THR A 734 -13.72 45.58 -18.36
CA THR A 734 -12.96 46.60 -17.61
C THR A 734 -12.10 47.45 -18.56
N PRO A 735 -12.35 48.75 -18.76
CA PRO A 735 -11.49 49.57 -19.62
C PRO A 735 -10.06 49.68 -19.07
N PHE A 736 -9.04 49.79 -19.93
CA PHE A 736 -7.68 50.09 -19.48
C PHE A 736 -7.62 51.47 -18.82
N ILE A 737 -6.77 51.60 -17.81
CA ILE A 737 -6.41 52.91 -17.23
C ILE A 737 -5.81 53.84 -18.29
N LYS A 738 -6.03 55.15 -18.17
CA LYS A 738 -5.65 56.14 -19.20
C LYS A 738 -4.43 56.97 -18.82
N SER A 739 -4.07 57.01 -17.54
CA SER A 739 -2.84 57.65 -17.07
C SER A 739 -2.33 57.01 -15.79
N VAL A 740 -1.05 57.24 -15.49
CA VAL A 740 -0.42 56.83 -14.23
C VAL A 740 -1.14 57.43 -13.02
N GLN A 741 -1.69 58.64 -13.14
CA GLN A 741 -2.46 59.29 -12.07
C GLN A 741 -3.76 58.52 -11.73
N ASP A 742 -4.33 57.77 -12.68
CA ASP A 742 -5.54 56.97 -12.44
C ASP A 742 -5.30 55.81 -11.46
N ILE A 743 -4.05 55.34 -11.34
CA ILE A 743 -3.63 54.23 -10.48
C ILE A 743 -3.75 54.62 -8.99
N TYR A 744 -3.48 55.89 -8.68
CA TYR A 744 -3.43 56.42 -7.31
C TYR A 744 -4.75 57.06 -6.86
N ARG A 745 -5.82 56.95 -7.66
CA ARG A 745 -7.12 57.50 -7.30
C ARG A 745 -7.79 56.67 -6.18
N PRO A 746 -8.58 57.29 -5.28
CA PRO A 746 -9.27 56.58 -4.20
C PRO A 746 -10.18 55.45 -4.68
N GLU A 747 -10.71 55.53 -5.90
CA GLU A 747 -11.60 54.53 -6.50
C GLU A 747 -10.85 53.29 -7.03
N MET A 748 -9.52 53.28 -6.98
CA MET A 748 -8.68 52.18 -7.46
C MET A 748 -8.44 51.14 -6.35
N THR A 749 -9.45 50.32 -6.13
CA THR A 749 -9.42 49.24 -5.13
C THR A 749 -8.46 48.12 -5.52
N ARG A 750 -8.06 47.28 -4.54
CA ARG A 750 -7.20 46.11 -4.78
C ARG A 750 -7.72 45.21 -5.90
N ALA A 751 -9.03 44.95 -5.93
CA ALA A 751 -9.67 44.16 -6.99
C ALA A 751 -9.57 44.81 -8.38
N ARG A 752 -9.67 46.15 -8.48
CA ARG A 752 -9.52 46.86 -9.76
C ARG A 752 -8.07 46.88 -10.23
N LEU A 753 -7.10 47.01 -9.32
CA LEU A 753 -5.69 46.86 -9.66
C LEU A 753 -5.39 45.45 -10.18
N ASP A 754 -6.01 44.43 -9.57
CA ASP A 754 -5.89 43.03 -9.99
C ASP A 754 -6.41 42.81 -11.40
N ASP A 755 -7.59 43.36 -11.69
CA ASP A 755 -8.16 43.32 -13.03
C ASP A 755 -7.26 44.02 -14.05
N GLN A 756 -6.67 45.19 -13.73
CA GLN A 756 -5.77 45.90 -14.65
C GLN A 756 -4.47 45.13 -14.90
N LEU A 757 -3.84 44.62 -13.84
CA LEU A 757 -2.61 43.84 -13.92
C LEU A 757 -2.84 42.55 -14.72
N GLU A 758 -3.90 41.80 -14.40
CA GLU A 758 -4.23 40.57 -15.10
C GLU A 758 -4.63 40.82 -16.56
N LYS A 759 -5.33 41.93 -16.84
CA LYS A 759 -5.69 42.32 -18.22
C LYS A 759 -4.46 42.67 -19.05
N MET A 760 -3.53 43.46 -18.51
CA MET A 760 -2.26 43.78 -19.18
C MET A 760 -1.39 42.53 -19.38
N ARG A 761 -1.34 41.66 -18.37
CA ARG A 761 -0.64 40.37 -18.45
C ARG A 761 -1.21 39.51 -19.57
N ARG A 762 -2.52 39.28 -19.62
CA ARG A 762 -3.14 38.45 -20.68
C ARG A 762 -3.04 39.05 -22.08
N ARG A 763 -2.83 40.37 -22.21
CA ARG A 763 -2.69 41.03 -23.52
C ARG A 763 -1.26 40.96 -24.06
N TRP A 764 -0.26 41.13 -23.20
CA TRP A 764 1.14 41.32 -23.64
C TRP A 764 2.09 40.18 -23.24
N ASN A 765 1.63 39.30 -22.36
CA ASN A 765 2.33 38.11 -21.89
C ASN A 765 1.67 36.83 -22.48
N THR A 766 1.28 36.91 -23.76
CA THR A 766 0.59 35.83 -24.51
C THR A 766 1.56 34.75 -24.99
N ASP A 767 2.75 35.15 -25.42
CA ASP A 767 3.85 34.24 -25.73
C ASP A 767 4.64 33.97 -24.45
N LYS A 768 4.50 32.76 -23.88
CA LYS A 768 5.23 32.33 -22.68
C LYS A 768 6.75 32.31 -22.90
N LYS A 769 7.22 32.25 -24.15
CA LYS A 769 8.65 32.16 -24.52
C LYS A 769 9.28 33.51 -24.80
N ASN A 770 8.53 34.47 -25.35
CA ASN A 770 9.04 35.82 -25.63
C ASN A 770 7.94 36.89 -25.47
N PRO A 771 7.56 37.23 -24.23
CA PRO A 771 6.47 38.16 -24.00
C PRO A 771 6.86 39.58 -24.40
N ARG A 772 5.95 40.30 -25.09
CA ARG A 772 6.13 41.73 -25.41
C ARG A 772 6.25 42.58 -24.15
N MET A 773 5.66 42.13 -23.05
CA MET A 773 5.85 42.69 -21.71
C MET A 773 5.69 41.60 -20.68
N PHE A 774 6.74 41.37 -19.88
CA PHE A 774 6.69 40.43 -18.77
C PHE A 774 5.95 41.06 -17.58
N MET A 775 4.93 40.36 -17.08
CA MET A 775 4.16 40.75 -15.90
C MET A 775 3.92 39.52 -15.01
N PRO A 776 4.28 39.58 -13.70
CA PRO A 776 4.03 38.49 -12.75
C PRO A 776 2.53 38.20 -12.59
N LYS A 777 2.20 37.00 -12.08
CA LYS A 777 0.82 36.71 -11.66
C LYS A 777 0.44 37.62 -10.49
N VAL A 778 -0.81 38.09 -10.49
CA VAL A 778 -1.34 38.98 -9.44
C VAL A 778 -1.21 38.39 -8.03
N SER A 779 -1.22 37.05 -7.89
CA SER A 779 -1.00 36.35 -6.63
C SER A 779 0.40 36.56 -6.05
N HIS A 780 1.40 36.91 -6.86
CA HIS A 780 2.78 37.16 -6.42
C HIS A 780 3.04 38.60 -5.99
N ILE A 781 2.05 39.49 -6.13
CA ILE A 781 2.13 40.90 -5.74
C ILE A 781 1.04 41.12 -4.68
N PRO A 782 1.21 40.70 -3.41
CA PRO A 782 0.09 40.64 -2.47
C PRO A 782 -0.37 42.03 -1.99
N LEU A 783 0.55 42.97 -1.76
CA LEU A 783 0.22 44.26 -1.13
C LEU A 783 -0.40 45.24 -2.12
N HIS A 784 -1.29 46.11 -1.62
CA HIS A 784 -1.98 47.11 -2.45
C HIS A 784 -1.01 48.13 -3.05
N ILE A 785 -0.02 48.57 -2.28
CA ILE A 785 1.02 49.52 -2.71
C ILE A 785 1.88 48.90 -3.82
N ASP A 786 2.37 47.67 -3.63
CA ASP A 786 3.19 46.97 -4.64
C ASP A 786 2.44 46.78 -5.96
N LYS A 787 1.11 46.59 -5.93
CA LYS A 787 0.28 46.52 -7.14
C LYS A 787 0.19 47.87 -7.86
N GLN A 788 0.12 48.97 -7.12
CA GLN A 788 0.15 50.31 -7.70
C GLN A 788 1.51 50.59 -8.35
N GLU A 789 2.60 50.25 -7.67
CA GLU A 789 3.97 50.41 -8.19
C GLU A 789 4.22 49.56 -9.43
N ALA A 790 3.85 48.27 -9.39
CA ALA A 790 3.99 47.37 -10.53
C ALA A 790 3.19 47.85 -11.76
N LEU A 791 1.96 48.31 -11.55
CA LEU A 791 1.13 48.84 -12.63
C LEU A 791 1.68 50.17 -13.16
N ALA A 792 2.18 51.05 -12.29
CA ALA A 792 2.78 52.32 -12.69
C ALA A 792 4.10 52.12 -13.47
N ALA A 793 4.90 51.12 -13.10
CA ALA A 793 6.11 50.74 -13.82
C ALA A 793 5.81 50.10 -15.19
N ALA A 794 4.76 49.31 -15.30
CA ALA A 794 4.35 48.66 -16.55
C ALA A 794 3.63 49.62 -17.53
N PHE A 795 2.98 50.67 -17.02
CA PHE A 795 2.13 51.55 -17.81
C PHE A 795 2.82 52.23 -19.01
N PRO A 796 4.05 52.79 -18.90
CA PRO A 796 4.73 53.43 -20.03
C PRO A 796 5.01 52.47 -21.20
N LEU A 797 5.40 51.23 -20.88
CA LEU A 797 5.65 50.20 -21.88
C LEU A 797 4.34 49.71 -22.51
N HIS A 798 3.29 49.55 -21.71
CA HIS A 798 1.95 49.26 -22.21
C HIS A 798 1.47 50.32 -23.21
N GLU A 799 1.68 51.61 -22.91
CA GLU A 799 1.28 52.72 -23.78
C GLU A 799 2.07 52.72 -25.10
N ALA A 800 3.38 52.44 -25.05
CA ALA A 800 4.21 52.30 -26.25
C ALA A 800 3.72 51.14 -27.14
N LEU A 801 3.46 49.97 -26.55
CA LEU A 801 2.97 48.79 -27.27
C LEU A 801 1.57 49.01 -27.86
N LEU A 802 0.71 49.77 -27.18
CA LEU A 802 -0.60 50.15 -27.72
C LEU A 802 -0.47 51.01 -28.99
N ARG A 803 0.44 52.00 -28.98
CA ARG A 803 0.68 52.86 -30.16
C ARG A 803 1.28 52.06 -31.32
N GLU A 804 2.21 51.15 -31.05
CA GLU A 804 2.78 50.26 -32.06
C GLU A 804 1.71 49.36 -32.71
N ASP A 805 0.79 48.79 -31.93
CA ASP A 805 -0.33 47.99 -32.45
C ASP A 805 -1.32 48.85 -33.29
N GLU A 806 -1.59 50.09 -32.87
CA GLU A 806 -2.43 51.05 -33.61
C GLU A 806 -1.80 51.45 -34.96
N GLU A 807 -0.49 51.68 -34.99
CA GLU A 807 0.27 52.04 -36.21
C GLU A 807 0.44 50.86 -37.17
N ALA A 808 0.56 49.63 -36.66
CA ALA A 808 0.69 48.41 -37.46
C ALA A 808 -0.63 47.91 -38.08
N GLY A 809 -1.75 48.63 -37.88
CA GLY A 809 -3.07 48.24 -38.37
C GLY A 809 -3.66 47.01 -37.66
N GLY A 810 -3.17 46.66 -36.47
CA GLY A 810 -3.47 45.44 -35.76
C GLY A 810 -4.48 45.57 -34.61
N LEU A 811 -5.65 44.92 -34.78
CA LEU A 811 -6.41 44.22 -33.73
C LEU A 811 -6.74 44.98 -32.42
N PHE A 812 -7.11 46.25 -32.52
CA PHE A 812 -7.96 46.89 -31.51
C PHE A 812 -9.37 46.26 -31.60
N GLY A 813 -9.66 45.27 -30.74
CA GLY A 813 -10.96 44.59 -30.68
C GLY A 813 -10.94 43.06 -30.62
N VAL A 814 -9.77 42.40 -30.60
CA VAL A 814 -9.71 40.94 -30.42
C VAL A 814 -10.10 40.58 -28.99
N PRO A 815 -11.10 39.71 -28.79
CA PRO A 815 -11.44 39.21 -27.46
C PRO A 815 -10.22 38.53 -26.85
N LEU A 816 -9.92 38.79 -25.56
CA LEU A 816 -8.78 38.18 -24.84
C LEU A 816 -8.69 36.64 -25.01
N ARG A 817 -9.82 35.96 -25.25
CA ARG A 817 -9.92 34.52 -25.52
C ARG A 817 -9.18 34.06 -26.79
N ALA A 818 -9.06 34.91 -27.81
CA ALA A 818 -8.34 34.60 -29.04
C ALA A 818 -6.83 34.87 -28.93
N LEU A 819 -6.38 35.45 -27.81
CA LEU A 819 -4.98 35.74 -27.49
C LEU A 819 -4.40 34.77 -26.46
N SER A 820 -5.25 34.07 -25.70
CA SER A 820 -4.86 32.93 -24.88
C SER A 820 -4.81 31.68 -25.77
N GLU A 821 -3.62 31.23 -26.17
CA GLU A 821 -3.47 29.83 -26.57
C GLU A 821 -3.95 28.96 -25.40
N SER A 822 -4.79 27.98 -25.71
CA SER A 822 -5.44 27.09 -24.76
C SER A 822 -4.43 26.51 -23.77
N ASP A 823 -4.62 26.77 -22.46
CA ASP A 823 -3.98 26.06 -21.36
C ASP A 823 -4.49 24.59 -21.32
N THR A 824 -4.17 23.83 -22.35
CA THR A 824 -4.38 22.39 -22.45
C THR A 824 -3.05 21.68 -22.64
N ASP A 825 -2.08 21.94 -21.76
CA ASP A 825 -1.01 20.98 -21.48
C ASP A 825 -1.61 19.90 -20.57
N MET A 826 -2.24 18.90 -21.19
CA MET A 826 -3.01 17.86 -20.52
C MET A 826 -2.17 16.68 -19.99
N ASP A 827 -0.84 16.71 -20.05
CA ASP A 827 -0.04 15.49 -19.81
C ASP A 827 1.06 15.59 -18.73
N GLU A 828 1.35 16.75 -18.13
CA GLU A 828 2.46 16.88 -17.16
C GLU A 828 2.04 16.95 -15.68
N ASP A 829 0.86 17.48 -15.34
CA ASP A 829 0.43 17.73 -13.94
C ASP A 829 0.09 16.47 -13.10
N PHE A 830 0.22 15.26 -13.65
CA PHE A 830 -0.04 14.01 -12.90
C PHE A 830 1.20 13.44 -12.20
N TRP A 831 2.41 13.79 -12.64
CA TRP A 831 3.63 13.26 -12.02
C TRP A 831 4.01 13.99 -10.72
N ASP A 832 3.58 15.25 -10.56
CA ASP A 832 3.98 16.09 -9.42
C ASP A 832 3.06 15.95 -8.18
N GLN A 833 1.90 15.27 -8.30
CA GLN A 833 0.99 15.09 -7.16
C GLN A 833 1.39 13.96 -6.21
N GLU A 834 2.24 13.00 -6.62
CA GLU A 834 2.77 11.98 -5.70
C GLU A 834 3.87 12.54 -4.78
N ASP A 835 4.56 13.61 -5.17
CA ASP A 835 5.61 14.25 -4.35
C ASP A 835 5.10 15.42 -3.49
N GLN A 836 3.94 16.02 -3.82
CA GLN A 836 3.36 17.17 -3.08
C GLN A 836 2.58 16.81 -1.81
N GLU A 837 2.22 15.54 -1.56
CA GLU A 837 1.51 15.14 -0.33
C GLU A 837 2.42 15.02 0.92
N MET A 838 3.72 15.36 0.79
CA MET A 838 4.72 15.28 1.86
C MET A 838 5.13 16.65 2.46
N GLU A 839 4.54 17.75 2.00
CA GLU A 839 4.74 19.08 2.60
C GLU A 839 3.51 19.47 3.43
N GLU A 840 3.60 19.33 4.75
CA GLU A 840 2.76 20.17 5.63
C GLU A 840 3.27 21.61 5.55
N PRO A 841 2.38 22.61 5.59
CA PRO A 841 2.78 24.01 5.59
C PRO A 841 3.53 24.35 6.87
N ASP A 842 4.78 24.81 6.74
CA ASP A 842 5.53 25.46 7.80
C ASP A 842 4.66 26.56 8.43
N GLY A 843 4.22 26.33 9.67
CA GLY A 843 3.23 27.20 10.30
C GLY A 843 2.97 26.91 11.78
N LEU A 844 4.00 27.07 12.61
CA LEU A 844 4.03 27.78 13.91
C LEU A 844 4.88 27.04 14.96
N VAL A 845 6.11 27.55 15.11
CA VAL A 845 7.05 27.59 16.25
C VAL A 845 7.10 26.37 17.18
#